data_AF-A0A847WL94-F1
#
_entry.id   AF-A0A847WL94-F1
#
_cell.length_a   1.000
_cell.length_b   1.000
_cell.length_c   1.000
_cell.angle_alpha   90.00
_cell.angle_beta   90.00
_cell.angle_gamma   90.00
#
_symmetry.space_group_name_H-M   'P 1'
#
loop_
_entity.id
_entity.type
_entity.pdbx_description
1 polymer ?
#
loop_
_entity_poly.entity_id
_entity_poly.type
_entity_poly.pdbx_seq_one_letter_code
_entity_poly.pdbx_strand_id
1 'polypeptide(L)'
;MNKIGKKIVAFALTGAIALSSALVSFASPLTSVDKFQVIKDLGVIKGEGSAIDGTQIMSRYRAFTMQLRLLGKEEDMNKYAWKGQPSFKDAHTAKGDFELQLMAYLFNHKEYGVIGDAAGLRPYDSVNGKEYAKVMLTTLGYEYGVDYDWNTIGQKAQEVGIVESASMVREDRVLTLEEVAVWSYNTLAQERKGETGKGTLGEQLGFAVVDTLAPEVELEKIADKIAEATITLKGKTEKDAKLTINGKEVEVKEDGSFVAEVALTVGKNKIIMVAMDAAENKAETEIVIEREGLKVNDIKANNLKTIYIEFNQKVDERTVVDANFTIKQNSAKVAATAQLLADGKTVALTTNTSFNNQKAYQVTIDKVKTVDGITMDKATETFSPLDASLPEAQKIEVTGPRNFVIYFDEPIKETGKVEIKYGKNSTLGAQVVGNGTDQVSVKLYRDLEANQTYTVTISDFKDYANYANINKTLEFTYEKDSEAPVANVDKVEQEYVIVSFDKPVSGLTVNHFYHTFTAWKPLGIYQDSDMKQAVRPQDNVSTVYVQFYADGNNNSRPIPEGTTVLGIRSKANGYEIKDSWGNKLEDTELKLNVAADRSKPEVTAISVVSETKLGVTFNKNVTFTKDNVEILNENGNKIDGLRITSVTGSGSKYEISLSKNLSGKDVMVTIKNVEDTTLMNNKMDLYTETITITDKTAPTVDKIYKDIRKVDGEYVSNVLYVQFNEGVDEDTALDANNYYLVVNGNYTQIAKDIEFVDSNMRVRLTLTDAQAALVQANESAQLFVTNIKDVSGNAMKPSLVGNFLNLNTSEDVRPNVKATAVAKDTIEVEFDERLTSVDRHVFTINGNVPVGMSIHEKENKTIVELLYRDEFTTDAKDIEFKIVTSKNAQIVNSFGNVVEFDETYTVADQIAPEVKSSVATGNTITITFSEEMNKDSFSILSFLVRGRKITAYTMEDATLTLTINGDELVEDEKVEIEQRYTVLDKNGNEFNLKDVLEITAE
;
A
#
# COMPACT_ATOMS: atom_id res chain seq x y z
N MET A 1 67.23 16.63 -42.49
CA MET A 1 67.23 15.21 -42.91
C MET A 1 68.66 14.69 -42.89
N ASN A 2 69.08 14.09 -41.77
CA ASN A 2 70.45 13.59 -41.59
C ASN A 2 70.53 12.07 -41.81
N LYS A 3 71.69 11.64 -42.30
CA LYS A 3 72.05 10.33 -42.88
C LYS A 3 71.92 9.09 -41.98
N ILE A 4 71.25 9.16 -40.83
CA ILE A 4 71.00 8.00 -39.97
C ILE A 4 69.74 7.24 -40.42
N GLY A 5 68.72 7.93 -40.94
CA GLY A 5 67.45 7.32 -41.35
C GLY A 5 67.44 6.55 -42.69
N LYS A 6 68.58 6.11 -43.23
CA LYS A 6 68.64 5.37 -44.51
C LYS A 6 69.41 4.05 -44.48
N LYS A 7 69.81 3.56 -43.32
CA LYS A 7 70.38 2.21 -43.17
C LYS A 7 69.88 1.54 -41.89
N ILE A 8 68.63 1.10 -41.91
CA ILE A 8 68.06 -0.13 -41.33
C ILE A 8 66.61 -0.16 -41.88
N VAL A 9 66.47 -0.69 -43.10
CA VAL A 9 65.19 -1.20 -43.62
C VAL A 9 65.51 -2.60 -44.08
N ALA A 10 65.56 -3.54 -43.13
CA ALA A 10 65.51 -4.99 -43.31
C ALA A 10 65.86 -5.65 -41.97
N PHE A 11 65.04 -6.61 -41.54
CA PHE A 11 65.04 -7.35 -40.25
C PHE A 11 64.50 -6.52 -39.07
N ALA A 12 63.39 -6.83 -38.39
CA ALA A 12 62.64 -8.08 -38.25
C ALA A 12 61.11 -7.85 -38.27
N LEU A 13 60.46 -8.28 -39.35
CA LEU A 13 59.03 -8.58 -39.39
C LEU A 13 58.92 -10.06 -39.77
N THR A 14 59.42 -10.94 -38.92
CA THR A 14 59.40 -12.39 -39.17
C THR A 14 59.73 -13.13 -37.87
N GLY A 15 58.70 -13.38 -37.06
CA GLY A 15 58.89 -14.15 -35.84
C GLY A 15 57.74 -14.23 -34.84
N ALA A 16 56.47 -14.18 -35.25
CA ALA A 16 55.33 -14.73 -34.46
C ALA A 16 54.00 -14.64 -35.24
N ILE A 17 53.87 -15.35 -36.37
CA ILE A 17 52.54 -15.75 -36.87
C ILE A 17 52.63 -17.23 -37.25
N ALA A 18 52.12 -18.10 -36.39
CA ALA A 18 51.53 -19.39 -36.74
C ALA A 18 50.93 -20.07 -35.49
N LEU A 19 49.61 -19.97 -35.30
CA LEU A 19 48.67 -21.11 -35.17
C LEU A 19 47.26 -20.67 -34.69
N SER A 20 46.28 -20.94 -35.55
CA SER A 20 44.90 -21.39 -35.31
C SER A 20 44.12 -20.98 -34.04
N SER A 21 43.01 -20.26 -34.28
CA SER A 21 41.69 -20.41 -33.64
C SER A 21 41.64 -20.95 -32.19
N ALA A 22 41.82 -20.07 -31.21
CA ALA A 22 41.11 -20.03 -29.92
C ALA A 22 41.69 -18.89 -29.07
N LEU A 23 40.83 -18.01 -28.55
CA LEU A 23 41.12 -16.89 -27.63
C LEU A 23 42.03 -15.79 -28.22
N VAL A 24 41.52 -14.56 -28.23
CA VAL A 24 42.30 -13.35 -28.50
C VAL A 24 43.36 -13.25 -27.40
N SER A 25 44.59 -13.69 -27.69
CA SER A 25 45.72 -13.46 -26.80
C SER A 25 46.15 -12.00 -26.95
N PHE A 26 45.96 -11.24 -25.89
CA PHE A 26 46.50 -9.89 -25.71
C PHE A 26 47.95 -9.82 -26.19
N ALA A 27 48.29 -8.84 -27.02
CA ALA A 27 49.68 -8.46 -27.19
C ALA A 27 50.20 -8.06 -25.81
N SER A 28 51.20 -8.79 -25.28
CA SER A 28 51.75 -8.46 -23.97
C SER A 28 52.45 -7.10 -24.06
N PRO A 29 52.29 -6.20 -23.07
CA PRO A 29 53.01 -4.93 -23.04
C PRO A 29 54.51 -5.19 -23.10
N LEU A 30 55.25 -4.31 -23.79
CA LEU A 30 56.71 -4.46 -23.96
C LEU A 30 57.41 -4.52 -22.60
N THR A 31 58.19 -5.57 -22.38
CA THR A 31 59.00 -5.72 -21.17
C THR A 31 60.17 -4.73 -21.15
N SER A 32 60.77 -4.48 -19.98
CA SER A 32 62.00 -3.66 -19.87
C SER A 32 63.11 -4.14 -20.81
N VAL A 33 63.20 -5.46 -21.02
CA VAL A 33 64.17 -6.10 -21.93
C VAL A 33 63.86 -5.77 -23.39
N ASP A 34 62.59 -5.77 -23.79
CA ASP A 34 62.17 -5.41 -25.14
C ASP A 34 62.46 -3.93 -25.43
N LYS A 35 62.11 -3.04 -24.49
CA LYS A 35 62.40 -1.59 -24.56
C LYS A 35 63.90 -1.33 -24.66
N PHE A 36 64.69 -2.04 -23.86
CA PHE A 36 66.15 -1.96 -23.91
C PHE A 36 66.71 -2.36 -25.29
N GLN A 37 66.19 -3.45 -25.85
CA GLN A 37 66.63 -3.97 -27.15
C GLN A 37 66.27 -2.99 -28.29
N VAL A 38 65.10 -2.35 -28.25
CA VAL A 38 64.73 -1.30 -29.22
C VAL A 38 65.74 -0.14 -29.20
N ILE A 39 66.05 0.40 -28.01
CA ILE A 39 67.01 1.51 -27.88
C ILE A 39 68.42 1.11 -28.32
N LYS A 40 68.81 -0.14 -28.09
CA LYS A 40 70.08 -0.69 -28.60
C LYS A 40 70.10 -0.73 -30.13
N ASP A 41 69.02 -1.16 -30.77
CA ASP A 41 68.91 -1.25 -32.22
C ASP A 41 68.84 0.13 -32.91
N LEU A 42 68.40 1.17 -32.19
CA LEU A 42 68.52 2.57 -32.65
C LEU A 42 69.98 3.05 -32.79
N GLY A 43 70.95 2.29 -32.29
CA GLY A 43 72.39 2.62 -32.40
C GLY A 43 72.84 3.80 -31.54
N VAL A 44 72.00 4.25 -30.60
CA VAL A 44 72.32 5.33 -29.65
C VAL A 44 73.25 4.85 -28.53
N ILE A 45 73.21 3.55 -28.22
CA ILE A 45 74.13 2.88 -27.30
C ILE A 45 75.40 2.43 -28.07
N LYS A 46 76.57 2.98 -27.71
CA LYS A 46 77.88 2.53 -28.25
C LYS A 46 78.77 2.02 -27.12
N GLY A 47 79.32 0.81 -27.28
CA GLY A 47 80.27 0.21 -26.34
C GLY A 47 81.73 0.63 -26.60
N GLU A 48 82.57 0.63 -25.56
CA GLU A 48 84.01 0.92 -25.64
C GLU A 48 84.83 -0.35 -25.97
N GLY A 49 84.43 -1.09 -27.01
CA GLY A 49 85.17 -2.26 -27.51
C GLY A 49 84.85 -3.62 -26.86
N SER A 50 83.86 -3.72 -25.97
CA SER A 50 83.27 -4.96 -25.44
C SER A 50 81.76 -5.05 -25.69
N ALA A 51 81.14 -6.20 -25.41
CA ALA A 51 79.69 -6.40 -25.54
C ALA A 51 78.89 -5.41 -24.66
N ILE A 52 77.75 -4.94 -25.15
CA ILE A 52 76.85 -4.02 -24.42
C ILE A 52 76.23 -4.76 -23.23
N ASP A 53 76.53 -4.32 -22.01
CA ASP A 53 76.01 -4.87 -20.73
C ASP A 53 75.00 -3.90 -20.11
N GLY A 54 73.72 -4.32 -20.05
CA GLY A 54 72.61 -3.52 -19.51
C GLY A 54 72.74 -3.22 -18.02
N THR A 55 73.48 -4.02 -17.26
CA THR A 55 73.66 -3.84 -15.80
C THR A 55 74.73 -2.79 -15.45
N GLN A 56 75.46 -2.30 -16.46
CA GLN A 56 76.50 -1.30 -16.27
C GLN A 56 75.91 0.01 -15.73
N ILE A 57 76.45 0.51 -14.61
CA ILE A 57 76.09 1.82 -14.07
C ILE A 57 76.51 2.91 -15.07
N MET A 58 75.58 3.80 -15.37
CA MET A 58 75.78 4.87 -16.35
C MET A 58 76.44 6.08 -15.74
N SER A 59 77.56 6.52 -16.32
CA SER A 59 78.15 7.82 -16.00
C SER A 59 77.38 8.95 -16.68
N ARG A 60 77.48 10.16 -16.12
CA ARG A 60 76.83 11.38 -16.65
C ARG A 60 77.23 11.66 -18.09
N TYR A 61 78.52 11.57 -18.42
CA TYR A 61 78.97 11.80 -19.79
C TYR A 61 78.36 10.78 -20.77
N ARG A 62 78.21 9.51 -20.37
CA ARG A 62 77.61 8.46 -21.20
C ARG A 62 76.12 8.67 -21.38
N ALA A 63 75.39 8.94 -20.30
CA ALA A 63 73.95 9.16 -20.34
C ALA A 63 73.59 10.39 -21.21
N PHE A 64 74.30 11.51 -21.05
CA PHE A 64 74.03 12.71 -21.84
C PHE A 64 74.51 12.59 -23.28
N THR A 65 75.60 11.86 -23.56
CA THR A 65 75.99 11.53 -24.94
C THR A 65 74.94 10.66 -25.62
N MET A 66 74.40 9.66 -24.91
CA MET A 66 73.32 8.82 -25.40
C MET A 66 72.07 9.67 -25.71
N GLN A 67 71.74 10.63 -24.85
CA GLN A 67 70.65 11.55 -25.11
C GLN A 67 70.87 12.41 -26.35
N LEU A 68 72.06 12.99 -26.52
CA LEU A 68 72.37 13.78 -27.72
C LEU A 68 72.30 12.94 -28.99
N ARG A 69 72.67 11.65 -28.93
CA ARG A 69 72.47 10.73 -30.07
C ARG A 69 71.01 10.51 -30.36
N LEU A 70 70.20 10.29 -29.32
CA LEU A 70 68.77 10.11 -29.45
C LEU A 70 68.10 11.32 -30.12
N LEU A 71 68.56 12.52 -29.80
CA LEU A 71 68.09 13.78 -30.41
C LEU A 71 68.72 14.08 -31.79
N GLY A 72 69.59 13.20 -32.30
CA GLY A 72 70.31 13.43 -33.56
C GLY A 72 71.36 14.55 -33.51
N LYS A 73 71.80 14.94 -32.31
CA LYS A 73 72.72 16.05 -32.02
C LYS A 73 74.17 15.64 -31.77
N GLU A 74 74.49 14.35 -31.82
CA GLU A 74 75.87 13.87 -31.69
C GLU A 74 76.79 14.48 -32.76
N GLU A 75 76.34 14.60 -34.02
CA GLU A 75 77.17 15.16 -35.09
C GLU A 75 77.39 16.67 -34.91
N ASP A 76 76.38 17.40 -34.43
CA ASP A 76 76.47 18.82 -34.09
C ASP A 76 77.49 19.00 -32.94
N MET A 77 77.42 18.16 -31.91
CA MET A 77 78.37 18.13 -30.80
C MET A 77 79.79 17.82 -31.30
N ASN A 78 79.98 16.80 -32.14
CA ASN A 78 81.28 16.40 -32.68
C ASN A 78 81.93 17.44 -33.60
N LYS A 79 81.15 18.34 -34.21
CA LYS A 79 81.65 19.46 -35.03
C LYS A 79 81.81 20.76 -34.24
N TYR A 80 81.41 20.78 -32.97
CA TYR A 80 81.47 21.97 -32.15
C TYR A 80 82.91 22.44 -31.92
N ALA A 81 83.19 23.69 -32.29
CA ALA A 81 84.50 24.33 -32.11
C ALA A 81 84.71 24.72 -30.63
N TRP A 82 84.96 23.72 -29.79
CA TRP A 82 84.95 23.85 -28.33
C TRP A 82 86.18 24.54 -27.74
N LYS A 83 87.33 24.54 -28.44
CA LYS A 83 88.59 25.09 -27.91
C LYS A 83 88.43 26.60 -27.64
N GLY A 84 88.54 26.98 -26.36
CA GLY A 84 88.39 28.37 -25.91
C GLY A 84 86.95 28.79 -25.57
N GLN A 85 85.96 27.92 -25.72
CA GLN A 85 84.58 28.20 -25.33
C GLN A 85 84.37 28.03 -23.82
N PRO A 86 83.39 28.76 -23.21
CA PRO A 86 82.98 28.51 -21.84
C PRO A 86 82.56 27.05 -21.65
N SER A 87 82.97 26.46 -20.53
CA SER A 87 82.65 25.09 -20.16
C SER A 87 82.42 25.00 -18.64
N PHE A 88 82.00 23.83 -18.16
CA PHE A 88 81.85 23.58 -16.73
C PHE A 88 83.18 23.76 -15.98
N LYS A 89 83.11 24.18 -14.72
CA LYS A 89 84.30 24.50 -13.90
C LYS A 89 85.29 23.34 -13.78
N ASP A 90 84.78 22.12 -13.82
CA ASP A 90 85.52 20.87 -13.71
C ASP A 90 85.99 20.32 -15.06
N ALA A 91 85.91 21.08 -16.16
CA ALA A 91 86.39 20.64 -17.47
C ALA A 91 87.86 20.16 -17.44
N HIS A 92 88.69 20.72 -16.55
CA HIS A 92 90.07 20.28 -16.33
C HIS A 92 90.21 18.80 -15.87
N THR A 93 89.12 18.16 -15.45
CA THR A 93 89.11 16.74 -15.02
C THR A 93 88.84 15.75 -16.17
N ALA A 94 88.50 16.26 -17.36
CA ALA A 94 88.26 15.44 -18.55
C ALA A 94 89.53 14.70 -18.98
N LYS A 95 89.39 13.42 -19.36
CA LYS A 95 90.49 12.52 -19.75
C LYS A 95 90.83 12.60 -21.24
N GLY A 96 90.05 13.32 -22.04
CA GLY A 96 90.28 13.45 -23.48
C GLY A 96 89.52 14.62 -24.13
N ASP A 97 89.86 14.88 -25.39
CA ASP A 97 89.26 15.94 -26.21
C ASP A 97 87.74 15.75 -26.38
N PHE A 98 87.25 14.51 -26.37
CA PHE A 98 85.82 14.20 -26.51
C PHE A 98 85.00 14.71 -25.32
N GLU A 99 85.42 14.43 -24.09
CA GLU A 99 84.69 14.88 -22.90
C GLU A 99 84.78 16.39 -22.71
N LEU A 100 85.92 17.01 -23.03
CA LEU A 100 86.05 18.47 -23.06
C LEU A 100 85.06 19.10 -24.05
N GLN A 101 84.92 18.49 -25.22
CA GLN A 101 83.99 18.91 -26.26
C GLN A 101 82.52 18.75 -25.83
N LEU A 102 82.16 17.59 -25.29
CA LEU A 102 80.82 17.32 -24.75
C LEU A 102 80.45 18.30 -23.64
N MET A 103 81.36 18.54 -22.70
CA MET A 103 81.18 19.47 -21.58
C MET A 103 80.95 20.90 -22.06
N ALA A 104 81.77 21.38 -23.00
CA ALA A 104 81.59 22.71 -23.58
C ALA A 104 80.28 22.79 -24.39
N TYR A 105 79.92 21.75 -25.14
CA TYR A 105 78.70 21.73 -25.93
C TYR A 105 77.45 21.80 -25.05
N LEU A 106 77.36 20.94 -24.02
CA LEU A 106 76.23 20.92 -23.09
C LEU A 106 76.13 22.22 -22.28
N PHE A 107 77.25 22.81 -21.86
CA PHE A 107 77.25 24.08 -21.11
C PHE A 107 76.61 25.23 -21.91
N ASN A 108 76.85 25.25 -23.23
CA ASN A 108 76.36 26.30 -24.13
C ASN A 108 75.00 25.97 -24.76
N HIS A 109 74.44 24.78 -24.53
CA HIS A 109 73.12 24.35 -25.04
C HIS A 109 72.26 23.82 -23.89
N LYS A 110 71.82 24.74 -23.02
CA LYS A 110 71.04 24.41 -21.81
C LYS A 110 69.64 23.89 -22.13
N GLU A 111 69.15 24.10 -23.34
CA GLU A 111 67.90 23.54 -23.87
C GLU A 111 67.87 22.00 -23.86
N TYR A 112 69.01 21.32 -23.71
CA TYR A 112 69.06 19.87 -23.52
C TYR A 112 68.91 19.42 -22.05
N GLY A 113 68.55 20.33 -21.13
CA GLY A 113 68.23 20.02 -19.74
C GLY A 113 69.45 19.81 -18.83
N VAL A 114 70.67 19.97 -19.34
CA VAL A 114 71.93 19.80 -18.59
C VAL A 114 72.49 21.17 -18.19
N ILE A 115 72.43 21.49 -16.90
CA ILE A 115 72.83 22.82 -16.37
C ILE A 115 74.09 22.75 -15.49
N GLY A 116 74.42 21.55 -14.97
CA GLY A 116 75.49 21.36 -13.98
C GLY A 116 75.14 21.96 -12.60
N ASP A 117 76.03 21.79 -11.63
CA ASP A 117 75.91 22.41 -10.31
C ASP A 117 77.15 23.26 -9.95
N ALA A 118 77.24 23.70 -8.68
CA ALA A 118 78.35 24.52 -8.20
C ALA A 118 79.74 23.90 -8.41
N ALA A 119 79.83 22.56 -8.42
CA ALA A 119 81.04 21.78 -8.62
C ALA A 119 81.27 21.34 -10.07
N GLY A 120 80.34 21.62 -11.00
CA GLY A 120 80.50 21.38 -12.43
C GLY A 120 79.59 20.26 -12.97
N LEU A 121 80.03 19.56 -14.02
CA LEU A 121 79.26 18.45 -14.61
C LEU A 121 79.57 17.11 -13.96
N ARG A 122 80.81 16.91 -13.50
CA ARG A 122 81.40 15.66 -13.03
C ARG A 122 81.17 14.52 -14.01
N PRO A 123 81.77 14.56 -15.20
CA PRO A 123 81.42 13.68 -16.32
C PRO A 123 81.48 12.19 -15.96
N TYR A 124 82.42 11.78 -15.11
CA TYR A 124 82.65 10.38 -14.74
C TYR A 124 81.82 9.88 -13.55
N ASP A 125 81.10 10.75 -12.84
CA ASP A 125 80.18 10.34 -11.79
C ASP A 125 78.98 9.60 -12.39
N SER A 126 78.34 8.75 -11.60
CA SER A 126 77.09 8.08 -11.99
C SER A 126 75.96 9.10 -12.17
N VAL A 127 75.13 8.92 -13.20
CA VAL A 127 73.88 9.67 -13.34
C VAL A 127 72.84 9.12 -12.37
N ASN A 128 72.10 10.00 -11.69
CA ASN A 128 71.00 9.59 -10.82
C ASN A 128 69.62 9.76 -11.47
N GLY A 129 68.60 9.18 -10.84
CA GLY A 129 67.21 9.21 -11.31
C GLY A 129 66.66 10.61 -11.54
N LYS A 130 66.86 11.55 -10.60
CA LYS A 130 66.36 12.93 -10.75
C LYS A 130 67.02 13.66 -11.92
N GLU A 131 68.33 13.51 -12.05
CA GLU A 131 69.10 14.15 -13.12
C GLU A 131 68.65 13.65 -14.48
N TYR A 132 68.46 12.34 -14.63
CA TYR A 132 68.06 11.77 -15.91
C TYR A 132 66.60 12.05 -16.27
N ALA A 133 65.67 11.93 -15.30
CA ALA A 133 64.25 12.26 -15.51
C ALA A 133 64.05 13.73 -15.91
N LYS A 134 64.82 14.66 -15.32
CA LYS A 134 64.81 16.07 -15.71
C LYS A 134 65.17 16.24 -17.19
N VAL A 135 66.21 15.58 -17.66
CA VAL A 135 66.63 15.65 -19.07
C VAL A 135 65.55 15.07 -19.99
N MET A 136 64.88 13.99 -19.61
CA MET A 136 63.77 13.41 -20.38
C MET A 136 62.56 14.35 -20.44
N LEU A 137 62.19 14.96 -19.31
CA LEU A 137 61.11 15.95 -19.24
C LEU A 137 61.39 17.17 -20.12
N THR A 138 62.61 17.71 -20.06
CA THR A 138 63.02 18.81 -20.95
C THR A 138 62.98 18.40 -22.41
N THR A 139 63.31 17.15 -22.73
CA THR A 139 63.22 16.62 -24.09
C THR A 139 61.78 16.62 -24.61
N LEU A 140 60.81 16.29 -23.76
CA LEU A 140 59.38 16.40 -24.05
C LEU A 140 58.85 17.84 -24.05
N GLY A 141 59.69 18.85 -23.79
CA GLY A 141 59.31 20.25 -23.82
C GLY A 141 58.78 20.80 -22.48
N TYR A 142 58.91 20.05 -21.38
CA TYR A 142 58.58 20.55 -20.05
C TYR A 142 59.73 21.36 -19.45
N GLU A 143 59.43 22.54 -18.92
CA GLU A 143 60.40 23.52 -18.45
C GLU A 143 60.59 23.46 -16.93
N TYR A 144 61.86 23.31 -16.50
CA TYR A 144 62.24 23.31 -15.08
C TYR A 144 62.06 24.70 -14.45
N GLY A 145 61.30 24.78 -13.36
CA GLY A 145 60.89 26.01 -12.69
C GLY A 145 59.55 26.57 -13.17
N VAL A 146 58.95 25.98 -14.21
CA VAL A 146 57.62 26.33 -14.74
C VAL A 146 56.66 25.16 -14.57
N ASP A 147 56.98 24.00 -15.16
CA ASP A 147 56.11 22.81 -15.16
C ASP A 147 56.40 21.86 -14.00
N TYR A 148 57.62 21.90 -13.47
CA TYR A 148 58.08 21.09 -12.35
C TYR A 148 59.35 21.72 -11.73
N ASP A 149 59.67 21.33 -10.49
CA ASP A 149 60.87 21.74 -9.76
C ASP A 149 61.62 20.52 -9.20
N TRP A 150 62.69 20.74 -8.42
CA TRP A 150 63.52 19.64 -7.86
C TRP A 150 62.75 18.62 -7.02
N ASN A 151 61.68 19.02 -6.34
CA ASN A 151 60.89 18.17 -5.48
C ASN A 151 59.82 17.40 -6.26
N THR A 152 59.32 17.99 -7.35
CA THR A 152 58.20 17.44 -8.14
C THR A 152 58.63 16.69 -9.40
N ILE A 153 59.94 16.60 -9.72
CA ILE A 153 60.46 15.85 -10.89
C ILE A 153 59.86 14.45 -10.99
N GLY A 154 59.82 13.70 -9.90
CA GLY A 154 59.31 12.32 -9.90
C GLY A 154 57.81 12.24 -10.21
N GLN A 155 57.02 13.15 -9.66
CA GLN A 155 55.57 13.22 -9.92
C GLN A 155 55.31 13.54 -11.39
N LYS A 156 56.00 14.56 -11.93
CA LYS A 156 55.84 14.93 -13.33
C LYS A 156 56.33 13.82 -14.27
N ALA A 157 57.44 13.15 -13.95
CA ALA A 157 57.95 12.03 -14.75
C ALA A 157 56.99 10.82 -14.76
N GLN A 158 56.25 10.59 -13.67
CA GLN A 158 55.21 9.57 -13.62
C GLN A 158 53.97 10.01 -14.41
N GLU A 159 53.51 11.25 -14.22
CA GLU A 159 52.35 11.84 -14.91
C GLU A 159 52.47 11.74 -16.43
N VAL A 160 53.66 12.00 -16.97
CA VAL A 160 53.91 11.95 -18.42
C VAL A 160 54.43 10.59 -18.88
N GLY A 161 54.36 9.54 -18.06
CA GLY A 161 54.68 8.17 -18.48
C GLY A 161 56.17 7.83 -18.67
N ILE A 162 57.13 8.66 -18.24
CA ILE A 162 58.57 8.33 -18.31
C ILE A 162 58.91 7.17 -17.35
N VAL A 163 58.29 7.17 -16.16
CA VAL A 163 58.45 6.14 -15.12
C VAL A 163 57.11 5.64 -14.62
N GLU A 164 57.06 4.39 -14.17
CA GLU A 164 55.84 3.80 -13.59
C GLU A 164 55.51 4.36 -12.20
N SER A 165 56.51 4.82 -11.46
CA SER A 165 56.33 5.40 -10.13
C SER A 165 57.29 6.54 -9.87
N ALA A 166 56.78 7.65 -9.32
CA ALA A 166 57.57 8.79 -8.86
C ALA A 166 58.67 8.40 -7.86
N SER A 167 58.48 7.30 -7.12
CA SER A 167 59.46 6.77 -6.16
C SER A 167 60.76 6.28 -6.79
N MET A 168 60.78 6.02 -8.10
CA MET A 168 61.98 5.62 -8.84
C MET A 168 62.92 6.81 -9.12
N VAL A 169 62.41 8.04 -9.05
CA VAL A 169 63.13 9.26 -9.44
C VAL A 169 63.73 9.92 -8.20
N ARG A 170 64.89 9.40 -7.76
CA ARG A 170 65.58 9.87 -6.54
C ARG A 170 67.04 10.27 -6.82
N GLU A 171 67.57 11.12 -5.95
CA GLU A 171 68.94 11.66 -6.06
C GLU A 171 70.00 10.65 -5.64
N ASP A 172 69.66 9.74 -4.72
CA ASP A 172 70.51 8.65 -4.22
C ASP A 172 70.48 7.40 -5.13
N ARG A 173 69.59 7.35 -6.12
CA ARG A 173 69.44 6.21 -7.04
C ARG A 173 70.28 6.43 -8.30
N VAL A 174 71.42 5.75 -8.38
CA VAL A 174 72.20 5.63 -9.62
C VAL A 174 71.49 4.74 -10.62
N LEU A 175 71.59 5.05 -11.92
CA LEU A 175 70.90 4.29 -12.97
C LEU A 175 71.85 3.36 -13.74
N THR A 176 71.34 2.17 -14.06
CA THR A 176 71.97 1.23 -15.01
C THR A 176 71.68 1.61 -16.46
N LEU A 177 72.47 1.08 -17.40
CA LEU A 177 72.27 1.30 -18.83
C LEU A 177 70.88 0.83 -19.30
N GLU A 178 70.39 -0.28 -18.75
CA GLU A 178 69.03 -0.78 -19.01
C GLU A 178 67.96 0.21 -18.55
N GLU A 179 68.04 0.73 -17.32
CA GLU A 179 67.07 1.71 -16.81
C GLU A 179 67.08 3.02 -17.60
N VAL A 180 68.26 3.54 -17.95
CA VAL A 180 68.41 4.74 -18.79
C VAL A 180 67.77 4.54 -20.16
N ALA A 181 67.95 3.37 -20.76
CA ALA A 181 67.33 3.04 -22.04
C ALA A 181 65.81 2.82 -21.92
N VAL A 182 65.31 2.17 -20.86
CA VAL A 182 63.86 2.03 -20.64
C VAL A 182 63.19 3.41 -20.50
N TRP A 183 63.78 4.32 -19.72
CA TRP A 183 63.24 5.67 -19.56
C TRP A 183 63.35 6.47 -20.86
N SER A 184 64.42 6.28 -21.66
CA SER A 184 64.52 6.85 -23.00
C SER A 184 63.40 6.35 -23.91
N TYR A 185 63.14 5.04 -23.93
CA TYR A 185 62.07 4.45 -24.74
C TYR A 185 60.72 5.03 -24.34
N ASN A 186 60.42 5.03 -23.04
CA ASN A 186 59.18 5.59 -22.53
C ASN A 186 59.05 7.06 -22.93
N THR A 187 60.12 7.86 -22.83
CA THR A 187 60.12 9.26 -23.27
C THR A 187 59.84 9.40 -24.77
N LEU A 188 60.41 8.54 -25.62
CA LEU A 188 60.12 8.55 -27.05
C LEU A 188 58.66 8.19 -27.34
N ALA A 189 58.06 7.31 -26.55
CA ALA A 189 56.67 6.89 -26.67
C ALA A 189 55.64 7.96 -26.26
N GLN A 190 56.09 9.14 -25.80
CA GLN A 190 55.19 10.24 -25.41
C GLN A 190 55.15 11.34 -26.47
N GLU A 191 54.02 12.03 -26.57
CA GLU A 191 53.92 13.27 -27.32
C GLU A 191 54.64 14.43 -26.59
N ARG A 192 55.18 15.38 -27.36
CA ARG A 192 55.78 16.58 -26.77
C ARG A 192 54.70 17.51 -26.25
N LYS A 193 55.01 18.22 -25.16
CA LYS A 193 54.15 19.25 -24.57
C LYS A 193 53.74 20.27 -25.63
N GLY A 194 52.43 20.45 -25.81
CA GLY A 194 51.86 21.40 -26.78
C GLY A 194 51.82 20.91 -28.23
N GLU A 195 52.13 19.63 -28.48
CA GLU A 195 52.12 19.00 -29.81
C GLU A 195 51.09 17.86 -29.93
N THR A 196 49.98 17.94 -29.21
CA THR A 196 48.93 16.91 -29.18
C THR A 196 48.44 16.51 -30.57
N GLY A 197 48.46 15.21 -30.87
CA GLY A 197 48.01 14.64 -32.15
C GLY A 197 49.00 14.78 -33.30
N LYS A 198 50.27 15.14 -33.03
CA LYS A 198 51.35 15.15 -34.02
C LYS A 198 52.21 13.88 -34.00
N GLY A 199 51.82 12.89 -33.21
CA GLY A 199 52.58 11.67 -33.00
C GLY A 199 53.63 11.83 -31.91
N THR A 200 54.06 10.68 -31.40
CA THR A 200 55.06 10.56 -30.32
C THR A 200 56.40 11.18 -30.72
N LEU A 201 57.21 11.57 -29.75
CA LEU A 201 58.55 12.09 -29.97
C LEU A 201 59.40 11.12 -30.82
N GLY A 202 59.25 9.82 -30.59
CA GLY A 202 59.89 8.76 -31.37
C GLY A 202 59.52 8.85 -32.84
N GLU A 203 58.24 8.89 -33.16
CA GLU A 203 57.76 9.01 -34.55
C GLU A 203 58.26 10.28 -35.23
N GLN A 204 58.27 11.42 -34.52
CA GLN A 204 58.79 12.68 -35.04
C GLN A 204 60.29 12.61 -35.37
N LEU A 205 61.05 11.83 -34.59
CA LEU A 205 62.46 11.57 -34.81
C LEU A 205 62.71 10.42 -35.81
N GLY A 206 61.65 9.74 -36.27
CA GLY A 206 61.70 8.64 -37.23
C GLY A 206 61.97 7.26 -36.60
N PHE A 207 61.68 7.09 -35.31
CA PHE A 207 61.78 5.84 -34.56
C PHE A 207 60.41 5.16 -34.41
N ALA A 208 60.38 3.83 -34.40
CA ALA A 208 59.18 3.06 -34.09
C ALA A 208 59.05 2.90 -32.57
N VAL A 209 58.01 3.50 -31.99
CA VAL A 209 57.64 3.40 -30.57
C VAL A 209 56.13 3.22 -30.46
N VAL A 210 55.66 2.70 -29.34
CA VAL A 210 54.24 2.42 -29.07
C VAL A 210 53.80 3.26 -27.88
N ASP A 211 52.66 3.93 -27.99
CA ASP A 211 52.02 4.68 -26.91
C ASP A 211 51.70 3.75 -25.73
N THR A 212 51.84 4.26 -24.51
CA THR A 212 51.69 3.51 -23.26
C THR A 212 50.66 4.10 -22.30
N LEU A 213 50.00 5.21 -22.64
CA LEU A 213 48.99 5.85 -21.79
C LEU A 213 47.58 5.40 -22.16
N ALA A 214 46.75 5.18 -21.15
CA ALA A 214 45.34 4.85 -21.36
C ALA A 214 44.50 6.12 -21.55
N PRO A 215 43.45 6.07 -22.39
CA PRO A 215 42.60 7.23 -22.64
C PRO A 215 41.75 7.60 -21.43
N GLU A 216 41.73 8.88 -21.04
CA GLU A 216 40.89 9.35 -19.92
C GLU A 216 39.39 9.36 -20.28
N VAL A 217 38.51 9.20 -19.29
CA VAL A 217 37.05 9.33 -19.44
C VAL A 217 36.52 10.35 -18.44
N GLU A 218 36.09 11.51 -18.94
CA GLU A 218 35.44 12.57 -18.16
C GLU A 218 33.92 12.54 -18.37
N LEU A 219 33.15 12.65 -17.29
CA LEU A 219 31.69 12.70 -17.33
C LEU A 219 31.15 14.07 -16.89
N GLU A 220 30.07 14.51 -17.53
CA GLU A 220 29.22 15.57 -16.97
C GLU A 220 28.58 15.10 -15.65
N LYS A 221 28.33 16.03 -14.71
CA LYS A 221 27.76 15.70 -13.40
C LYS A 221 26.33 15.19 -13.53
N ILE A 222 26.03 14.04 -12.91
CA ILE A 222 24.71 13.41 -12.87
C ILE A 222 24.27 13.27 -11.41
N ALA A 223 22.96 13.26 -11.17
CA ALA A 223 22.40 13.00 -9.83
C ALA A 223 22.52 11.51 -9.46
N ASP A 224 22.87 11.23 -8.21
CA ASP A 224 23.02 9.86 -7.71
C ASP A 224 21.67 9.11 -7.59
N LYS A 225 20.56 9.87 -7.55
CA LYS A 225 19.19 9.35 -7.47
C LYS A 225 18.31 9.97 -8.54
N ILE A 226 17.59 9.13 -9.27
CA ILE A 226 16.69 9.56 -10.34
C ILE A 226 15.42 8.71 -10.37
N ALA A 227 14.35 9.17 -11.02
CA ALA A 227 13.14 8.36 -11.19
C ALA A 227 13.05 7.71 -12.58
N GLU A 228 13.67 8.35 -13.57
CA GLU A 228 13.60 8.01 -14.98
C GLU A 228 14.13 6.61 -15.28
N ALA A 229 13.46 5.91 -16.22
CA ALA A 229 13.88 4.59 -16.68
C ALA A 229 15.15 4.60 -17.53
N THR A 230 15.53 5.77 -18.03
CA THR A 230 16.67 5.96 -18.91
C THR A 230 17.39 7.25 -18.56
N ILE A 231 18.72 7.22 -18.57
CA ILE A 231 19.56 8.42 -18.47
C ILE A 231 20.33 8.66 -19.74
N THR A 232 20.64 9.92 -19.99
CA THR A 232 21.62 10.34 -20.99
C THR A 232 22.95 10.61 -20.30
N LEU A 233 23.95 9.78 -20.56
CA LEU A 233 25.34 10.04 -20.20
C LEU A 233 25.98 10.93 -21.26
N LYS A 234 26.69 11.96 -20.81
CA LYS A 234 27.49 12.85 -21.65
C LYS A 234 28.88 12.98 -21.05
N GLY A 235 29.89 12.96 -21.91
CA GLY A 235 31.26 13.02 -21.46
C GLY A 235 32.25 13.24 -22.60
N LYS A 236 33.53 13.17 -22.25
CA LYS A 236 34.64 13.22 -23.17
C LYS A 236 35.63 12.09 -22.90
N THR A 237 36.26 11.63 -23.96
CA THR A 237 37.44 10.77 -23.92
C THR A 237 38.43 11.22 -24.99
N GLU A 238 39.54 10.51 -25.16
CA GLU A 238 40.51 10.84 -26.21
C GLU A 238 39.89 10.68 -27.60
N LYS A 239 40.42 11.47 -28.54
CA LYS A 239 40.02 11.38 -29.94
C LYS A 239 40.35 9.99 -30.48
N ASP A 240 39.43 9.42 -31.27
CA ASP A 240 39.57 8.10 -31.90
C ASP A 240 39.60 6.90 -30.91
N ALA A 241 39.37 7.14 -29.62
CA ALA A 241 39.21 6.07 -28.63
C ALA A 241 37.89 5.30 -28.86
N LYS A 242 37.95 3.97 -28.69
CA LYS A 242 36.78 3.10 -28.64
C LYS A 242 36.20 3.11 -27.23
N LEU A 243 34.99 3.62 -27.06
CA LEU A 243 34.28 3.62 -25.80
C LEU A 243 33.23 2.52 -25.76
N THR A 244 33.16 1.77 -24.67
CA THR A 244 32.02 0.91 -24.34
C THR A 244 31.38 1.33 -23.02
N ILE A 245 30.06 1.27 -22.95
CA ILE A 245 29.28 1.49 -21.74
C ILE A 245 28.46 0.23 -21.47
N ASN A 246 28.67 -0.39 -20.31
CA ASN A 246 28.13 -1.72 -19.97
C ASN A 246 28.41 -2.77 -21.08
N GLY A 247 29.58 -2.68 -21.70
CA GLY A 247 30.02 -3.57 -22.79
C GLY A 247 29.42 -3.27 -24.18
N LYS A 248 28.58 -2.23 -24.31
CA LYS A 248 28.05 -1.78 -25.60
C LYS A 248 28.87 -0.62 -26.16
N GLU A 249 29.28 -0.71 -27.42
CA GLU A 249 30.04 0.34 -28.11
C GLU A 249 29.23 1.65 -28.23
N VAL A 250 29.87 2.78 -27.92
CA VAL A 250 29.33 4.13 -27.97
C VAL A 250 30.19 4.96 -28.91
N GLU A 251 29.56 5.71 -29.81
CA GLU A 251 30.24 6.58 -30.76
C GLU A 251 30.92 7.75 -30.03
N VAL A 252 32.22 7.89 -30.26
CA VAL A 252 33.04 9.03 -29.83
C VAL A 252 33.24 9.94 -31.05
N LYS A 253 32.89 11.23 -30.91
CA LYS A 253 33.02 12.21 -31.99
C LYS A 253 34.48 12.62 -32.20
N GLU A 254 34.76 13.31 -33.32
CA GLU A 254 36.11 13.80 -33.64
C GLU A 254 36.72 14.75 -32.59
N ASP A 255 35.89 15.37 -31.74
CA ASP A 255 36.31 16.23 -30.63
C ASP A 255 36.43 15.49 -29.29
N GLY A 256 36.31 14.16 -29.30
CA GLY A 256 36.37 13.29 -28.12
C GLY A 256 35.05 13.20 -27.34
N SER A 257 33.99 13.94 -27.72
CA SER A 257 32.72 13.91 -26.97
C SER A 257 31.87 12.69 -27.30
N PHE A 258 31.14 12.19 -26.32
CA PHE A 258 30.18 11.09 -26.48
C PHE A 258 28.85 11.37 -25.80
N VAL A 259 27.79 10.74 -26.32
CA VAL A 259 26.45 10.75 -25.73
C VAL A 259 25.89 9.33 -25.79
N ALA A 260 25.37 8.82 -24.66
CA ALA A 260 24.81 7.47 -24.59
C ALA A 260 23.55 7.43 -23.74
N GLU A 261 22.56 6.64 -24.15
CA GLU A 261 21.39 6.34 -23.32
C GLU A 261 21.59 5.01 -22.58
N VAL A 262 21.38 5.03 -21.27
CA VAL A 262 21.48 3.85 -20.40
C VAL A 262 20.13 3.62 -19.72
N ALA A 263 19.57 2.42 -19.92
CA ALA A 263 18.37 1.98 -19.23
C ALA A 263 18.70 1.56 -17.79
N LEU A 264 17.81 1.88 -16.86
CA LEU A 264 17.96 1.64 -15.43
C LEU A 264 16.83 0.77 -14.89
N THR A 265 17.20 -0.15 -14.01
CA THR A 265 16.28 -0.92 -13.17
C THR A 265 16.10 -0.24 -11.81
N VAL A 266 14.93 -0.39 -11.18
CA VAL A 266 14.70 0.16 -9.83
C VAL A 266 15.76 -0.36 -8.85
N GLY A 267 16.29 0.55 -8.03
CA GLY A 267 17.42 0.30 -7.15
C GLY A 267 18.76 0.73 -7.75
N LYS A 268 19.86 0.19 -7.23
CA LYS A 268 21.22 0.58 -7.63
C LYS A 268 21.61 -0.03 -8.98
N ASN A 269 22.04 0.82 -9.90
CA ASN A 269 22.57 0.46 -11.21
C ASN A 269 24.05 0.81 -11.27
N LYS A 270 24.89 -0.21 -11.49
CA LYS A 270 26.33 -0.03 -11.73
C LYS A 270 26.56 0.16 -13.22
N ILE A 271 27.21 1.26 -13.60
CA ILE A 271 27.52 1.59 -14.98
C ILE A 271 29.03 1.60 -15.13
N ILE A 272 29.54 0.74 -16.01
CA ILE A 272 30.97 0.58 -16.28
C ILE A 272 31.27 1.14 -17.66
N MET A 273 32.24 2.04 -17.75
CA MET A 273 32.73 2.62 -18.99
C MET A 273 34.16 2.16 -19.22
N VAL A 274 34.46 1.68 -20.43
CA VAL A 274 35.81 1.28 -20.83
C VAL A 274 36.18 2.03 -22.10
N ALA A 275 37.19 2.89 -22.02
CA ALA A 275 37.79 3.56 -23.17
C ALA A 275 39.08 2.85 -23.56
N MET A 276 39.32 2.70 -24.86
CA MET A 276 40.49 2.05 -25.42
C MET A 276 41.03 2.84 -26.61
N ASP A 277 42.32 3.17 -26.59
CA ASP A 277 42.97 3.91 -27.67
C ASP A 277 43.34 2.97 -28.86
N ALA A 278 44.03 3.52 -29.87
CA ALA A 278 44.53 2.75 -31.01
C ALA A 278 45.73 1.84 -30.67
N ALA A 279 46.43 2.10 -29.56
CA ALA A 279 47.56 1.33 -29.05
C ALA A 279 47.12 0.19 -28.10
N GLU A 280 45.81 0.00 -27.92
CA GLU A 280 45.15 -0.98 -27.05
C GLU A 280 45.29 -0.69 -25.55
N ASN A 281 45.71 0.51 -25.14
CA ASN A 281 45.70 0.94 -23.74
C ASN A 281 44.24 1.18 -23.28
N LYS A 282 43.92 0.85 -22.03
CA LYS A 282 42.53 0.89 -21.51
C LYS A 282 42.39 1.63 -20.20
N ALA A 283 41.34 2.44 -20.08
CA ALA A 283 40.86 2.98 -18.81
C ALA A 283 39.46 2.48 -18.50
N GLU A 284 39.19 2.19 -17.22
CA GLU A 284 37.88 1.77 -16.72
C GLU A 284 37.38 2.77 -15.67
N THR A 285 36.17 3.29 -15.87
CA THR A 285 35.48 4.21 -14.96
C THR A 285 34.14 3.63 -14.55
N GLU A 286 33.78 3.74 -13.27
CA GLU A 286 32.54 3.22 -12.71
C GLU A 286 31.73 4.32 -12.02
N ILE A 287 30.42 4.34 -12.27
CA ILE A 287 29.44 5.12 -11.50
C ILE A 287 28.29 4.24 -11.02
N VAL A 288 27.66 4.62 -9.91
CA VAL A 288 26.48 3.95 -9.36
C VAL A 288 25.34 4.96 -9.28
N ILE A 289 24.23 4.65 -9.96
CA ILE A 289 23.01 5.48 -9.97
C ILE A 289 21.86 4.67 -9.40
N GLU A 290 21.15 5.23 -8.43
CA GLU A 290 19.96 4.62 -7.85
C GLU A 290 18.70 5.13 -8.55
N ARG A 291 17.97 4.23 -9.21
CA ARG A 291 16.64 4.54 -9.74
C ARG A 291 15.59 4.32 -8.65
N GLU A 292 14.84 5.35 -8.32
CA GLU A 292 13.80 5.29 -7.30
C GLU A 292 12.55 4.52 -7.78
N GLY A 293 11.87 3.85 -6.84
CA GLY A 293 10.53 3.32 -7.07
C GLY A 293 9.46 4.44 -7.13
N LEU A 294 8.23 4.07 -7.51
CA LEU A 294 7.10 4.98 -7.46
C LEU A 294 6.72 5.24 -6.00
N LYS A 295 6.66 6.52 -5.62
CA LYS A 295 6.29 6.96 -4.28
C LYS A 295 5.51 8.27 -4.35
N VAL A 296 4.79 8.57 -3.27
CA VAL A 296 4.21 9.90 -3.05
C VAL A 296 5.36 10.87 -2.83
N ASN A 297 5.39 11.95 -3.61
CA ASN A 297 6.32 13.05 -3.45
C ASN A 297 5.74 14.14 -2.55
N ASP A 298 4.46 14.48 -2.73
CA ASP A 298 3.78 15.50 -1.93
C ASP A 298 2.25 15.29 -1.92
N ILE A 299 1.58 15.81 -0.88
CA ILE A 299 0.12 15.88 -0.79
C ILE A 299 -0.30 17.30 -0.45
N LYS A 300 -0.98 17.96 -1.38
CA LYS A 300 -1.52 19.32 -1.21
C LYS A 300 -3.02 19.25 -0.95
N ALA A 301 -3.44 19.70 0.23
CA ALA A 301 -4.84 19.75 0.64
C ALA A 301 -5.19 21.19 1.08
N ASN A 302 -5.05 22.13 0.15
CA ASN A 302 -5.16 23.57 0.39
C ASN A 302 -6.60 24.12 0.31
N ASN A 303 -7.59 23.25 0.06
CA ASN A 303 -9.01 23.59 0.07
C ASN A 303 -9.79 22.44 0.73
N LEU A 304 -11.09 22.62 0.96
CA LEU A 304 -11.93 21.63 1.64
C LEU A 304 -12.72 20.69 0.72
N LYS A 305 -12.30 20.51 -0.54
CA LYS A 305 -13.03 19.70 -1.53
C LYS A 305 -12.18 18.75 -2.37
N THR A 306 -10.93 19.12 -2.65
CA THR A 306 -10.00 18.36 -3.48
C THR A 306 -8.63 18.30 -2.80
N ILE A 307 -8.01 17.12 -2.83
CA ILE A 307 -6.59 16.98 -2.50
C ILE A 307 -5.80 16.59 -3.75
N TYR A 308 -4.55 17.02 -3.83
CA TYR A 308 -3.65 16.73 -4.94
C TYR A 308 -2.49 15.87 -4.44
N ILE A 309 -2.34 14.69 -5.02
CA ILE A 309 -1.26 13.74 -4.72
C ILE A 309 -0.26 13.82 -5.85
N GLU A 310 0.91 14.36 -5.57
CA GLU A 310 2.01 14.48 -6.52
C GLU A 310 2.92 13.25 -6.38
N PHE A 311 3.11 12.50 -7.46
CA PHE A 311 4.05 11.38 -7.52
C PHE A 311 5.43 11.85 -8.01
N ASN A 312 6.49 11.14 -7.61
CA ASN A 312 7.85 11.47 -8.06
C ASN A 312 8.06 11.28 -9.59
N GLN A 313 7.16 10.54 -10.26
CA GLN A 313 7.24 10.22 -11.67
C GLN A 313 5.86 10.04 -12.30
N LYS A 314 5.82 9.92 -13.63
CA LYS A 314 4.56 9.76 -14.37
C LYS A 314 3.88 8.44 -14.04
N VAL A 315 2.58 8.50 -13.78
CA VAL A 315 1.76 7.32 -13.48
C VAL A 315 0.97 6.86 -14.70
N ASP A 316 0.71 5.56 -14.76
CA ASP A 316 -0.15 4.96 -15.75
C ASP A 316 -1.61 5.31 -15.42
N GLU A 317 -2.23 6.09 -16.30
CA GLU A 317 -3.63 6.53 -16.21
C GLU A 317 -4.59 5.35 -15.97
N ARG A 318 -4.30 4.16 -16.52
CA ARG A 318 -5.12 2.95 -16.34
C ARG A 318 -5.15 2.45 -14.89
N THR A 319 -4.23 2.92 -14.06
CA THR A 319 -4.14 2.58 -12.64
C THR A 319 -4.65 3.71 -11.74
N VAL A 320 -5.06 4.84 -12.32
CA VAL A 320 -5.70 5.95 -11.62
C VAL A 320 -7.21 5.71 -11.59
N VAL A 321 -7.61 4.71 -10.81
CA VAL A 321 -9.02 4.35 -10.59
C VAL A 321 -9.40 4.62 -9.14
N ASP A 322 -10.65 5.00 -8.89
CA ASP A 322 -11.13 5.42 -7.56
C ASP A 322 -10.88 4.34 -6.49
N ALA A 323 -10.92 3.06 -6.87
CA ALA A 323 -10.64 1.93 -5.98
C ALA A 323 -9.20 1.91 -5.42
N ASN A 324 -8.24 2.51 -6.13
CA ASN A 324 -6.83 2.58 -5.75
C ASN A 324 -6.53 3.72 -4.76
N PHE A 325 -7.52 4.56 -4.46
CA PHE A 325 -7.39 5.68 -3.53
C PHE A 325 -8.49 5.62 -2.47
N THR A 326 -8.12 5.44 -1.20
CA THR A 326 -9.07 5.39 -0.10
C THR A 326 -8.79 6.50 0.89
N ILE A 327 -9.73 7.43 1.03
CA ILE A 327 -9.68 8.48 2.05
C ILE A 327 -10.51 8.04 3.27
N LYS A 328 -9.96 8.18 4.48
CA LYS A 328 -10.64 7.89 5.75
C LYS A 328 -10.54 9.04 6.75
N GLN A 329 -11.62 9.24 7.52
CA GLN A 329 -11.65 10.04 8.74
C GLN A 329 -12.19 9.17 9.88
N ASN A 330 -11.45 8.99 10.97
CA ASN A 330 -11.87 8.14 12.11
C ASN A 330 -12.42 6.77 11.67
N SER A 331 -11.71 6.09 10.76
CA SER A 331 -12.09 4.80 10.13
C SER A 331 -13.27 4.84 9.15
N ALA A 332 -14.01 5.95 9.02
CA ALA A 332 -15.07 6.11 8.03
C ALA A 332 -14.51 6.53 6.67
N LYS A 333 -14.92 5.84 5.59
CA LYS A 333 -14.52 6.17 4.20
C LYS A 333 -15.17 7.47 3.75
N VAL A 334 -14.37 8.35 3.14
CA VAL A 334 -14.84 9.55 2.43
C VAL A 334 -14.80 9.22 0.93
N ALA A 335 -15.95 9.28 0.27
CA ALA A 335 -16.04 9.01 -1.16
C ALA A 335 -15.32 10.12 -1.96
N ALA A 336 -14.43 9.70 -2.85
CA ALA A 336 -13.65 10.57 -3.71
C ALA A 336 -13.54 9.95 -5.12
N THR A 337 -13.44 10.82 -6.11
CA THR A 337 -13.16 10.46 -7.52
C THR A 337 -11.71 10.83 -7.82
N ALA A 338 -10.99 9.93 -8.49
CA ALA A 338 -9.59 10.13 -8.85
C ALA A 338 -9.46 10.55 -10.32
N GLN A 339 -8.69 11.61 -10.56
CA GLN A 339 -8.39 12.11 -11.90
C GLN A 339 -6.89 12.40 -12.03
N LEU A 340 -6.26 11.86 -13.07
CA LEU A 340 -4.88 12.20 -13.42
C LEU A 340 -4.86 13.57 -14.12
N LEU A 341 -4.03 14.48 -13.64
CA LEU A 341 -3.83 15.79 -14.26
C LEU A 341 -2.92 15.69 -15.49
N ALA A 342 -2.94 16.73 -16.32
CA ALA A 342 -2.22 16.77 -17.60
C ALA A 342 -0.68 16.64 -17.48
N ASP A 343 -0.10 16.89 -16.31
CA ASP A 343 1.33 16.66 -16.05
C ASP A 343 1.71 15.16 -16.03
N GLY A 344 0.71 14.27 -15.89
CA GLY A 344 0.84 12.84 -15.76
C GLY A 344 1.45 12.38 -14.43
N LYS A 345 1.68 13.29 -13.47
CA LYS A 345 2.31 13.04 -12.17
C LYS A 345 1.40 13.37 -10.99
N THR A 346 0.39 14.20 -11.17
CA THR A 346 -0.48 14.66 -10.10
C THR A 346 -1.86 14.04 -10.24
N VAL A 347 -2.35 13.41 -9.19
CA VAL A 347 -3.73 12.91 -9.11
C VAL A 347 -4.55 13.84 -8.23
N ALA A 348 -5.63 14.39 -8.76
CA ALA A 348 -6.64 15.10 -8.00
C ALA A 348 -7.66 14.09 -7.45
N LEU A 349 -7.88 14.12 -6.14
CA LEU A 349 -8.95 13.37 -5.48
C LEU A 349 -10.03 14.36 -5.01
N THR A 350 -11.16 14.40 -5.70
CA THR A 350 -12.29 15.29 -5.39
C THR A 350 -13.37 14.54 -4.64
N THR A 351 -13.75 15.04 -3.46
CA THR A 351 -14.75 14.39 -2.59
C THR A 351 -16.16 14.86 -2.85
N ASN A 352 -17.16 14.01 -2.59
CA ASN A 352 -18.58 14.40 -2.72
C ASN A 352 -19.03 15.31 -1.56
N THR A 353 -18.42 15.15 -0.38
CA THR A 353 -18.66 15.98 0.82
C THR A 353 -17.46 16.86 1.13
N SER A 354 -17.65 18.01 1.79
CA SER A 354 -16.54 18.87 2.20
C SER A 354 -15.70 18.23 3.31
N PHE A 355 -14.40 18.43 3.27
CA PHE A 355 -13.51 18.12 4.38
C PHE A 355 -13.75 19.07 5.56
N ASN A 356 -13.54 18.55 6.77
CA ASN A 356 -13.44 19.35 7.97
C ASN A 356 -12.06 20.01 8.05
N ASN A 357 -12.02 21.35 8.08
CA ASN A 357 -10.77 22.12 8.14
C ASN A 357 -9.93 21.75 9.38
N GLN A 358 -8.61 21.62 9.18
CA GLN A 358 -7.60 21.30 10.20
C GLN A 358 -7.76 19.93 10.90
N LYS A 359 -8.63 19.05 10.38
CA LYS A 359 -8.76 17.68 10.90
C LYS A 359 -7.89 16.72 10.11
N ALA A 360 -7.32 15.73 10.80
CA ALA A 360 -6.51 14.71 10.18
C ALA A 360 -7.38 13.70 9.40
N TYR A 361 -6.92 13.34 8.22
CA TYR A 361 -7.43 12.29 7.36
C TYR A 361 -6.26 11.40 6.95
N GLN A 362 -6.57 10.17 6.53
CA GLN A 362 -5.61 9.28 5.92
C GLN A 362 -6.01 9.02 4.47
N VAL A 363 -5.05 9.04 3.56
CA VAL A 363 -5.20 8.54 2.21
C VAL A 363 -4.33 7.31 2.03
N THR A 364 -4.95 6.20 1.65
CA THR A 364 -4.26 4.97 1.24
C THR A 364 -4.24 4.91 -0.27
N ILE A 365 -3.04 4.75 -0.83
CA ILE A 365 -2.78 4.62 -2.27
C ILE A 365 -2.25 3.21 -2.50
N ASP A 366 -2.90 2.47 -3.39
CA ASP A 366 -2.56 1.07 -3.67
C ASP A 366 -2.65 0.78 -5.17
N LYS A 367 -1.85 -0.16 -5.67
CA LYS A 367 -1.90 -0.67 -7.06
C LYS A 367 -1.73 0.40 -8.17
N VAL A 368 -1.27 1.60 -7.84
CA VAL A 368 -0.86 2.62 -8.82
C VAL A 368 0.47 2.19 -9.44
N LYS A 369 0.60 2.36 -10.76
CA LYS A 369 1.81 2.01 -11.50
C LYS A 369 2.39 3.20 -12.23
N THR A 370 3.68 3.14 -12.52
CA THR A 370 4.31 4.01 -13.51
C THR A 370 3.89 3.63 -14.92
N VAL A 371 4.13 4.52 -15.89
CA VAL A 371 3.92 4.25 -17.32
C VAL A 371 4.74 3.05 -17.84
N ASP A 372 5.88 2.74 -17.23
CA ASP A 372 6.71 1.57 -17.55
C ASP A 372 6.38 0.32 -16.71
N GLY A 373 5.29 0.35 -15.93
CA GLY A 373 4.69 -0.82 -15.29
C GLY A 373 5.22 -1.16 -13.89
N ILE A 374 6.04 -0.29 -13.28
CA ILE A 374 6.50 -0.45 -11.90
C ILE A 374 5.32 -0.20 -10.97
N THR A 375 5.01 -1.17 -10.12
CA THR A 375 3.94 -1.04 -9.13
C THR A 375 4.46 -0.35 -7.89
N MET A 376 3.69 0.62 -7.39
CA MET A 376 3.95 1.30 -6.14
C MET A 376 3.70 0.35 -4.96
N ASP A 377 4.57 0.41 -3.95
CA ASP A 377 4.28 -0.19 -2.65
C ASP A 377 3.11 0.55 -2.01
N LYS A 378 2.14 -0.20 -1.46
CA LYS A 378 0.97 0.40 -0.79
C LYS A 378 1.41 1.42 0.25
N ALA A 379 0.99 2.67 0.06
CA ALA A 379 1.31 3.76 0.96
C ALA A 379 0.07 4.24 1.69
N THR A 380 0.23 4.64 2.96
CA THR A 380 -0.83 5.34 3.71
C THR A 380 -0.23 6.59 4.30
N GLU A 381 -0.70 7.73 3.79
CA GLU A 381 -0.23 9.05 4.18
C GLU A 381 -1.30 9.76 4.99
N THR A 382 -0.87 10.55 5.98
CA THR A 382 -1.77 11.41 6.76
C THR A 382 -1.69 12.82 6.23
N PHE A 383 -2.85 13.45 6.05
CA PHE A 383 -2.95 14.86 5.65
C PHE A 383 -4.03 15.56 6.47
N SER A 384 -3.90 16.88 6.60
CA SER A 384 -4.88 17.73 7.27
C SER A 384 -5.26 18.85 6.31
N PRO A 385 -6.47 18.83 5.71
CA PRO A 385 -6.93 19.91 4.86
C PRO A 385 -6.85 21.24 5.59
N LEU A 386 -6.16 22.21 4.99
CA LEU A 386 -6.04 23.56 5.51
C LEU A 386 -6.44 24.53 4.41
N ASP A 387 -7.65 25.03 4.56
CA ASP A 387 -8.15 26.13 3.76
C ASP A 387 -8.00 27.42 4.57
N ALA A 388 -7.12 28.30 4.09
CA ALA A 388 -6.75 29.57 4.72
C ALA A 388 -6.57 30.70 3.69
N SER A 389 -6.84 30.43 2.41
CA SER A 389 -6.84 31.41 1.32
C SER A 389 -8.24 32.00 1.15
N LEU A 390 -8.33 33.14 0.48
CA LEU A 390 -9.61 33.63 -0.02
C LEU A 390 -9.68 33.24 -1.50
N PRO A 391 -10.83 32.79 -2.01
CA PRO A 391 -10.94 32.41 -3.41
C PRO A 391 -10.70 33.63 -4.30
N GLU A 392 -10.01 33.43 -5.43
CA GLU A 392 -9.69 34.48 -6.39
C GLU A 392 -10.13 34.08 -7.79
N ALA A 393 -10.96 34.92 -8.43
CA ALA A 393 -11.30 34.75 -9.83
C ALA A 393 -10.06 34.99 -10.72
N GLN A 394 -9.59 33.96 -11.41
CA GLN A 394 -8.36 34.00 -12.22
C GLN A 394 -8.63 34.47 -13.65
N LYS A 395 -9.65 33.88 -14.31
CA LYS A 395 -9.97 34.20 -15.71
C LYS A 395 -11.46 34.09 -16.02
N ILE A 396 -11.86 34.74 -17.12
CA ILE A 396 -13.16 34.57 -17.76
C ILE A 396 -12.93 33.92 -19.11
N GLU A 397 -13.71 32.88 -19.40
CA GLU A 397 -13.73 32.22 -20.70
C GLU A 397 -15.13 32.34 -21.28
N VAL A 398 -15.27 33.02 -22.42
CA VAL A 398 -16.56 33.10 -23.10
C VAL A 398 -16.86 31.73 -23.68
N THR A 399 -18.05 31.20 -23.40
CA THR A 399 -18.50 29.87 -23.84
C THR A 399 -19.71 29.93 -24.76
N GLY A 400 -20.19 31.14 -25.07
CA GLY A 400 -21.24 31.39 -26.05
C GLY A 400 -21.62 32.86 -26.18
N PRO A 401 -22.51 33.21 -27.12
CA PRO A 401 -23.03 34.57 -27.27
C PRO A 401 -23.71 35.12 -26.02
N ARG A 402 -24.15 34.24 -25.11
CA ARG A 402 -24.84 34.62 -23.86
C ARG A 402 -24.24 33.94 -22.64
N ASN A 403 -23.09 33.29 -22.76
CA ASN A 403 -22.54 32.47 -21.69
C ASN A 403 -21.04 32.69 -21.56
N PHE A 404 -20.56 32.74 -20.32
CA PHE A 404 -19.14 32.64 -20.01
C PHE A 404 -18.95 31.91 -18.69
N VAL A 405 -17.75 31.37 -18.48
CA VAL A 405 -17.34 30.70 -17.25
C VAL A 405 -16.30 31.56 -16.55
N ILE A 406 -16.45 31.71 -15.23
CA ILE A 406 -15.45 32.29 -14.34
C ILE A 406 -14.67 31.14 -13.72
N TYR A 407 -13.35 31.15 -13.86
CA TYR A 407 -12.46 30.19 -13.21
C TYR A 407 -11.88 30.82 -11.95
N PHE A 408 -12.02 30.13 -10.84
CA PHE A 408 -11.39 30.43 -9.56
C PHE A 408 -10.14 29.57 -9.37
N ASP A 409 -9.28 29.96 -8.45
CA ASP A 409 -8.13 29.16 -8.00
C ASP A 409 -8.51 28.04 -7.01
N GLU A 410 -9.76 28.01 -6.55
CA GLU A 410 -10.30 26.97 -5.68
C GLU A 410 -11.80 26.73 -5.86
N PRO A 411 -12.33 25.58 -5.38
CA PRO A 411 -13.76 25.24 -5.53
C PRO A 411 -14.72 26.17 -4.79
N ILE A 412 -15.80 26.57 -5.46
CA ILE A 412 -16.82 27.50 -4.96
C ILE A 412 -18.07 26.75 -4.48
N LYS A 413 -18.44 26.98 -3.22
CA LYS A 413 -19.62 26.41 -2.57
C LYS A 413 -20.87 27.26 -2.78
N GLU A 414 -20.78 28.57 -2.58
CA GLU A 414 -21.91 29.50 -2.69
C GLU A 414 -21.65 30.54 -3.79
N THR A 415 -22.61 30.69 -4.70
CA THR A 415 -22.54 31.70 -5.77
C THR A 415 -22.65 33.11 -5.19
N GLY A 416 -21.84 34.02 -5.70
CA GLY A 416 -21.84 35.44 -5.36
C GLY A 416 -22.55 36.31 -6.38
N LYS A 417 -22.17 37.59 -6.38
CA LYS A 417 -22.66 38.61 -7.31
C LYS A 417 -21.69 38.77 -8.48
N VAL A 418 -22.25 38.86 -9.68
CA VAL A 418 -21.54 39.19 -10.90
C VAL A 418 -22.18 40.44 -11.49
N GLU A 419 -21.44 41.56 -11.50
CA GLU A 419 -21.86 42.79 -12.15
C GLU A 419 -21.10 42.92 -13.49
N ILE A 420 -21.82 42.91 -14.60
CA ILE A 420 -21.24 43.06 -15.93
C ILE A 420 -21.56 44.45 -16.47
N LYS A 421 -20.53 45.23 -16.78
CA LYS A 421 -20.63 46.58 -17.37
C LYS A 421 -20.06 46.62 -18.78
N TYR A 422 -20.63 47.49 -19.60
CA TYR A 422 -20.12 47.83 -20.92
C TYR A 422 -20.42 49.29 -21.24
N GLY A 423 -19.52 49.95 -21.97
CA GLY A 423 -19.64 51.39 -22.24
C GLY A 423 -19.64 52.24 -20.96
N LYS A 424 -20.15 53.48 -21.05
CA LYS A 424 -20.04 54.44 -19.94
C LYS A 424 -21.04 54.25 -18.79
N ASN A 425 -22.19 53.60 -19.00
CA ASN A 425 -23.28 53.50 -18.01
C ASN A 425 -24.20 52.27 -18.19
N SER A 426 -23.79 51.25 -18.96
CA SER A 426 -24.66 50.11 -19.25
C SER A 426 -24.29 48.90 -18.41
N THR A 427 -25.29 48.21 -17.86
CA THR A 427 -25.13 46.94 -17.15
C THR A 427 -25.88 45.81 -17.86
N LEU A 428 -25.31 44.60 -17.84
CA LEU A 428 -25.97 43.38 -18.29
C LEU A 428 -26.44 42.58 -17.08
N GLY A 429 -27.72 42.19 -17.09
CA GLY A 429 -28.23 41.22 -16.14
C GLY A 429 -27.79 39.81 -16.51
N ALA A 430 -27.46 39.01 -15.50
CA ALA A 430 -27.05 37.63 -15.63
C ALA A 430 -27.69 36.73 -14.57
N GLN A 431 -27.75 35.45 -14.89
CA GLN A 431 -27.97 34.37 -13.94
C GLN A 431 -26.61 33.70 -13.67
N VAL A 432 -26.27 33.54 -12.40
CA VAL A 432 -25.04 32.87 -11.97
C VAL A 432 -25.41 31.48 -11.48
N VAL A 433 -24.70 30.45 -11.96
CA VAL A 433 -24.90 29.05 -11.60
C VAL A 433 -23.57 28.47 -11.17
N GLY A 434 -23.49 28.01 -9.92
CA GLY A 434 -22.37 27.27 -9.38
C GLY A 434 -22.65 25.77 -9.42
N ASN A 435 -21.60 24.97 -9.57
CA ASN A 435 -21.66 23.51 -9.62
C ASN A 435 -20.80 22.84 -8.52
N GLY A 436 -20.28 23.61 -7.55
CA GLY A 436 -19.41 23.09 -6.49
C GLY A 436 -17.95 22.87 -6.91
N THR A 437 -17.57 23.32 -8.11
CA THR A 437 -16.20 23.24 -8.65
C THR A 437 -15.52 24.61 -8.63
N ASP A 438 -14.30 24.71 -9.16
CA ASP A 438 -13.58 25.95 -9.42
C ASP A 438 -14.18 26.78 -10.58
N GLN A 439 -15.23 26.27 -11.24
CA GLN A 439 -15.88 26.91 -12.37
C GLN A 439 -17.29 27.38 -12.03
N VAL A 440 -17.59 28.65 -12.32
CA VAL A 440 -18.92 29.23 -12.19
C VAL A 440 -19.44 29.66 -13.55
N SER A 441 -20.60 29.14 -13.93
CA SER A 441 -21.26 29.51 -15.19
C SER A 441 -22.10 30.78 -15.04
N VAL A 442 -21.96 31.70 -15.98
CA VAL A 442 -22.74 32.95 -16.04
C VAL A 442 -23.54 32.99 -17.34
N LYS A 443 -24.86 33.10 -17.23
CA LYS A 443 -25.81 33.16 -18.35
C LYS A 443 -26.47 34.52 -18.46
N LEU A 444 -26.33 35.17 -19.59
CA LEU A 444 -26.82 36.53 -19.87
C LEU A 444 -28.26 36.54 -20.40
N TYR A 445 -29.01 37.60 -20.08
CA TYR A 445 -30.36 37.80 -20.61
C TYR A 445 -30.39 38.33 -22.06
N ARG A 446 -29.25 38.72 -22.62
CA ARG A 446 -29.09 39.16 -24.01
C ARG A 446 -27.71 38.76 -24.54
N ASP A 447 -27.54 38.78 -25.86
CA ASP A 447 -26.31 38.42 -26.54
C ASP A 447 -25.23 39.49 -26.34
N LEU A 448 -23.97 39.04 -26.26
CA LEU A 448 -22.76 39.85 -26.29
C LEU A 448 -22.55 40.45 -27.68
N GLU A 449 -22.05 41.68 -27.75
CA GLU A 449 -21.78 42.41 -28.98
C GLU A 449 -20.32 42.21 -29.41
N ALA A 450 -20.10 41.84 -30.67
CA ALA A 450 -18.75 41.55 -31.17
C ALA A 450 -17.83 42.78 -31.09
N ASN A 451 -16.58 42.56 -30.71
CA ASN A 451 -15.56 43.59 -30.46
C ASN A 451 -15.92 44.58 -29.33
N GLN A 452 -16.92 44.27 -28.51
CA GLN A 452 -17.24 45.04 -27.30
C GLN A 452 -16.45 44.48 -26.12
N THR A 453 -15.81 45.38 -25.36
CA THR A 453 -15.20 45.05 -24.07
C THR A 453 -16.23 45.10 -22.96
N TYR A 454 -16.22 44.06 -22.12
CA TYR A 454 -17.03 43.91 -20.94
C TYR A 454 -16.14 43.88 -19.70
N THR A 455 -16.55 44.63 -18.69
CA THR A 455 -15.91 44.67 -17.38
C THR A 455 -16.80 43.89 -16.41
N VAL A 456 -16.27 42.83 -15.80
CA VAL A 456 -17.01 41.92 -14.93
C VAL A 456 -16.45 42.01 -13.51
N THR A 457 -17.23 42.56 -12.60
CA THR A 457 -16.92 42.63 -11.18
C THR A 457 -17.53 41.44 -10.46
N ILE A 458 -16.68 40.69 -9.75
CA ILE A 458 -16.96 39.39 -9.13
C ILE A 458 -16.76 39.53 -7.63
N SER A 459 -17.82 39.34 -6.85
CA SER A 459 -17.80 39.54 -5.38
C SER A 459 -18.75 38.58 -4.67
N ASP A 460 -18.56 38.40 -3.36
CA ASP A 460 -19.44 37.62 -2.47
C ASP A 460 -19.58 36.12 -2.80
N PHE A 461 -18.74 35.55 -3.66
CA PHE A 461 -18.64 34.10 -3.85
C PHE A 461 -17.98 33.49 -2.63
N LYS A 462 -18.44 32.32 -2.18
CA LYS A 462 -17.80 31.64 -1.04
C LYS A 462 -17.30 30.26 -1.39
N ASP A 463 -16.11 29.94 -0.91
CA ASP A 463 -15.51 28.61 -0.93
C ASP A 463 -16.18 27.66 0.10
N TYR A 464 -15.58 26.49 0.28
CA TYR A 464 -16.03 25.50 1.25
C TYR A 464 -15.63 25.80 2.71
N ALA A 465 -14.66 26.69 2.96
CA ALA A 465 -14.38 27.27 4.27
C ALA A 465 -15.32 28.44 4.64
N ASN A 466 -16.16 28.87 3.71
CA ASN A 466 -17.06 30.02 3.75
C ASN A 466 -16.32 31.39 3.70
N TYR A 467 -15.09 31.45 3.20
CA TYR A 467 -14.44 32.73 2.92
C TYR A 467 -15.01 33.35 1.65
N ALA A 468 -15.26 34.66 1.70
CA ALA A 468 -15.70 35.40 0.53
C ALA A 468 -14.50 35.67 -0.39
N ASN A 469 -14.74 35.58 -1.70
CA ASN A 469 -13.72 35.79 -2.71
C ASN A 469 -13.12 37.20 -2.64
N ILE A 470 -11.86 37.32 -3.07
CA ILE A 470 -11.24 38.63 -3.31
C ILE A 470 -12.05 39.32 -4.40
N ASN A 471 -12.65 40.47 -4.07
CA ASN A 471 -13.39 41.28 -5.02
C ASN A 471 -12.47 41.63 -6.21
N LYS A 472 -12.79 41.10 -7.37
CA LYS A 472 -11.93 41.21 -8.56
C LYS A 472 -12.76 41.68 -9.74
N THR A 473 -12.14 42.54 -10.55
CA THR A 473 -12.72 43.01 -11.80
C THR A 473 -11.85 42.48 -12.93
N LEU A 474 -12.45 41.65 -13.78
CA LEU A 474 -11.82 41.10 -14.97
C LEU A 474 -12.42 41.78 -16.20
N GLU A 475 -11.62 41.95 -17.24
CA GLU A 475 -12.09 42.47 -18.52
C GLU A 475 -11.89 41.44 -19.61
N PHE A 476 -12.85 41.33 -20.51
CA PHE A 476 -12.72 40.55 -21.72
C PHE A 476 -13.37 41.28 -22.90
N THR A 477 -12.81 41.10 -24.08
CA THR A 477 -13.42 41.56 -25.34
C THR A 477 -14.10 40.37 -25.99
N TYR A 478 -15.38 40.51 -26.34
CA TYR A 478 -16.11 39.43 -26.98
C TYR A 478 -15.75 39.32 -28.45
N GLU A 479 -15.16 38.20 -28.83
CA GLU A 479 -14.99 37.76 -30.21
C GLU A 479 -15.86 36.54 -30.45
N LYS A 480 -16.48 36.47 -31.63
CA LYS A 480 -17.29 35.32 -32.00
C LYS A 480 -16.37 34.15 -32.34
N ASP A 481 -16.55 33.04 -31.66
CA ASP A 481 -15.88 31.79 -31.98
C ASP A 481 -16.53 31.09 -33.17
N SER A 482 -15.71 30.62 -34.11
CA SER A 482 -16.13 29.87 -35.30
C SER A 482 -15.52 28.47 -35.38
N GLU A 483 -14.69 28.08 -34.42
CA GLU A 483 -14.08 26.76 -34.37
C GLU A 483 -15.10 25.72 -33.88
N ALA A 484 -15.09 24.54 -34.48
CA ALA A 484 -15.90 23.42 -34.00
C ALA A 484 -15.47 23.02 -32.58
N PRO A 485 -16.40 22.51 -31.75
CA PRO A 485 -16.01 21.86 -30.51
C PRO A 485 -15.19 20.60 -30.79
N VAL A 486 -14.39 20.17 -29.82
CA VAL A 486 -13.55 18.97 -29.85
C VAL A 486 -13.86 18.13 -28.62
N ALA A 487 -14.07 16.83 -28.81
CA ALA A 487 -14.30 15.88 -27.72
C ALA A 487 -13.00 15.15 -27.34
N ASN A 488 -12.77 14.99 -26.03
CA ASN A 488 -11.65 14.24 -25.46
C ASN A 488 -12.18 13.18 -24.48
N VAL A 489 -11.39 12.14 -24.25
CA VAL A 489 -11.68 11.13 -23.21
C VAL A 489 -10.85 11.47 -22.00
N ASP A 490 -11.52 11.73 -20.87
CA ASP A 490 -10.86 12.04 -19.60
C ASP A 490 -10.62 10.78 -18.75
N LYS A 491 -11.50 9.78 -18.88
CA LYS A 491 -11.41 8.51 -18.14
C LYS A 491 -12.20 7.42 -18.86
N VAL A 492 -11.73 6.19 -18.79
CA VAL A 492 -12.46 5.03 -19.29
C VAL A 492 -12.37 3.85 -18.34
N GLU A 493 -13.51 3.28 -18.00
CA GLU A 493 -13.67 2.00 -17.31
C GLU A 493 -14.50 1.06 -18.21
N GLN A 494 -14.59 -0.23 -17.88
CA GLN A 494 -15.40 -1.15 -18.69
C GLN A 494 -16.89 -0.77 -18.66
N GLU A 495 -17.31 -0.07 -17.62
CA GLU A 495 -18.69 0.29 -17.35
C GLU A 495 -19.07 1.66 -17.91
N TYR A 496 -18.13 2.60 -18.06
CA TYR A 496 -18.41 3.95 -18.52
C TYR A 496 -17.19 4.69 -19.11
N VAL A 497 -17.46 5.79 -19.80
CA VAL A 497 -16.45 6.75 -20.28
C VAL A 497 -16.79 8.15 -19.80
N ILE A 498 -15.80 8.91 -19.33
CA ILE A 498 -15.93 10.35 -19.11
C ILE A 498 -15.41 11.07 -20.35
N VAL A 499 -16.26 11.86 -20.98
CA VAL A 499 -15.94 12.64 -22.18
C VAL A 499 -15.99 14.11 -21.83
N SER A 500 -14.91 14.84 -22.07
CA SER A 500 -14.88 16.30 -22.03
C SER A 500 -15.01 16.89 -23.43
N PHE A 501 -15.51 18.12 -23.48
CA PHE A 501 -15.53 18.97 -24.65
C PHE A 501 -14.73 20.22 -24.33
N ASP A 502 -13.90 20.67 -25.27
CA ASP A 502 -13.12 21.91 -25.14
C ASP A 502 -14.00 23.15 -24.97
N LYS A 503 -15.27 23.07 -25.41
CA LYS A 503 -16.31 24.07 -25.25
C LYS A 503 -17.62 23.40 -24.86
N PRO A 504 -18.49 24.02 -24.02
CA PRO A 504 -19.77 23.43 -23.69
C PRO A 504 -20.64 23.16 -24.92
N VAL A 505 -21.18 21.95 -25.02
CA VAL A 505 -22.03 21.51 -26.14
C VAL A 505 -23.45 21.22 -25.71
N SER A 506 -24.39 21.41 -26.64
CA SER A 506 -25.79 21.00 -26.55
C SER A 506 -26.12 19.97 -27.64
N GLY A 507 -27.30 19.37 -27.56
CA GLY A 507 -27.79 18.39 -28.53
C GLY A 507 -27.43 16.94 -28.18
N LEU A 508 -26.75 16.69 -27.06
CA LEU A 508 -26.34 15.34 -26.67
C LEU A 508 -27.53 14.41 -26.39
N THR A 509 -27.37 13.16 -26.82
CA THR A 509 -28.27 12.04 -26.56
C THR A 509 -27.45 10.75 -26.53
N VAL A 510 -27.97 9.70 -25.88
CA VAL A 510 -27.35 8.37 -25.88
C VAL A 510 -27.05 7.84 -27.28
N ASN A 511 -27.80 8.25 -28.30
CA ASN A 511 -27.64 7.76 -29.67
C ASN A 511 -26.43 8.36 -30.42
N HIS A 512 -25.79 9.39 -29.87
CA HIS A 512 -24.56 9.95 -30.46
C HIS A 512 -23.35 9.07 -30.14
N PHE A 513 -23.38 8.35 -29.03
CA PHE A 513 -22.25 7.56 -28.56
C PHE A 513 -22.42 6.09 -28.91
N TYR A 514 -21.30 5.44 -29.20
CA TYR A 514 -21.19 3.99 -29.28
C TYR A 514 -19.76 3.56 -29.01
N HIS A 515 -19.53 2.30 -28.65
CA HIS A 515 -18.18 1.74 -28.56
C HIS A 515 -18.09 0.43 -29.33
N THR A 516 -16.94 0.12 -29.93
CA THR A 516 -16.66 -1.11 -30.72
C THR A 516 -17.55 -1.31 -31.96
N PHE A 517 -18.87 -1.37 -31.79
CA PHE A 517 -19.87 -1.47 -32.85
C PHE A 517 -20.92 -0.37 -32.69
N THR A 518 -21.40 0.20 -33.80
CA THR A 518 -22.41 1.28 -33.77
C THR A 518 -23.75 0.91 -33.14
N ALA A 519 -24.02 -0.38 -32.95
CA ALA A 519 -25.20 -0.89 -32.26
C ALA A 519 -25.04 -0.89 -30.74
N TRP A 520 -23.81 -0.82 -30.22
CA TRP A 520 -23.50 -0.85 -28.80
C TRP A 520 -23.52 0.58 -28.25
N LYS A 521 -24.73 1.04 -28.00
CA LYS A 521 -25.03 2.36 -27.47
C LYS A 521 -24.97 2.34 -25.94
N PRO A 522 -24.67 3.48 -25.30
CA PRO A 522 -24.75 3.58 -23.85
C PRO A 522 -26.19 3.41 -23.34
N LEU A 523 -26.29 2.96 -22.10
CA LEU A 523 -27.53 2.90 -21.31
C LEU A 523 -28.02 4.30 -20.94
N GLY A 524 -27.08 5.21 -20.66
CA GLY A 524 -27.36 6.56 -20.21
C GLY A 524 -26.17 7.51 -20.38
N ILE A 525 -26.46 8.81 -20.35
CA ILE A 525 -25.47 9.88 -20.30
C ILE A 525 -25.82 10.84 -19.17
N TYR A 526 -24.83 11.21 -18.35
CA TYR A 526 -25.04 11.92 -17.08
C TYR A 526 -24.10 13.11 -16.90
N GLN A 527 -24.53 14.08 -16.08
CA GLN A 527 -23.77 15.30 -15.76
C GLN A 527 -22.86 15.10 -14.54
N ASP A 528 -23.09 14.05 -13.76
CA ASP A 528 -22.43 13.77 -12.48
C ASP A 528 -21.85 12.35 -12.44
N SER A 529 -20.82 12.17 -11.62
CA SER A 529 -20.12 10.89 -11.40
C SER A 529 -20.97 9.82 -10.74
N ASP A 530 -21.96 10.19 -9.93
CA ASP A 530 -22.93 9.27 -9.35
C ASP A 530 -23.97 8.76 -10.37
N MET A 531 -23.95 9.29 -11.61
CA MET A 531 -24.87 8.97 -12.70
C MET A 531 -26.35 9.16 -12.31
N LYS A 532 -26.68 10.23 -11.57
CA LYS A 532 -28.06 10.52 -11.12
C LYS A 532 -28.76 11.57 -11.98
N GLN A 533 -28.02 12.54 -12.51
CA GLN A 533 -28.53 13.65 -13.31
C GLN A 533 -28.28 13.39 -14.79
N ALA A 534 -29.30 12.84 -15.48
CA ALA A 534 -29.21 12.59 -16.92
C ALA A 534 -29.04 13.87 -17.74
N VAL A 535 -28.21 13.82 -18.79
CA VAL A 535 -28.06 14.88 -19.79
C VAL A 535 -29.29 14.91 -20.70
N ARG A 536 -29.82 16.12 -20.92
CA ARG A 536 -30.91 16.40 -21.85
C ARG A 536 -30.40 17.18 -23.06
N PRO A 537 -31.05 17.10 -24.24
CA PRO A 537 -30.54 17.74 -25.44
C PRO A 537 -30.37 19.27 -25.36
N GLN A 538 -31.13 19.94 -24.50
CA GLN A 538 -31.02 21.39 -24.29
C GLN A 538 -29.94 21.80 -23.28
N ASP A 539 -29.38 20.84 -22.55
CA ASP A 539 -28.35 21.12 -21.55
C ASP A 539 -27.05 21.49 -22.28
N ASN A 540 -26.31 22.45 -21.73
CA ASN A 540 -24.98 22.81 -22.22
C ASN A 540 -23.97 22.25 -21.21
N VAL A 541 -23.22 21.23 -21.64
CA VAL A 541 -22.30 20.51 -20.77
C VAL A 541 -20.91 20.48 -21.39
N SER A 542 -19.89 20.65 -20.56
CA SER A 542 -18.47 20.48 -20.93
C SER A 542 -17.96 19.07 -20.63
N THR A 543 -18.63 18.32 -19.76
CA THR A 543 -18.27 16.94 -19.40
C THR A 543 -19.51 16.07 -19.34
N VAL A 544 -19.40 14.83 -19.80
CA VAL A 544 -20.48 13.83 -19.76
C VAL A 544 -19.95 12.46 -19.35
N TYR A 545 -20.67 11.81 -18.45
CA TYR A 545 -20.45 10.43 -18.02
C TYR A 545 -21.33 9.52 -18.87
N VAL A 546 -20.71 8.69 -19.70
CA VAL A 546 -21.37 7.83 -20.69
C VAL A 546 -21.36 6.38 -20.20
N GLN A 547 -22.50 5.89 -19.71
CA GLN A 547 -22.62 4.56 -19.08
C GLN A 547 -22.96 3.47 -20.10
N PHE A 548 -22.15 2.41 -20.17
CA PHE A 548 -22.32 1.26 -21.06
C PHE A 548 -22.71 -0.04 -20.34
N TYR A 549 -22.45 -0.13 -19.04
CA TYR A 549 -22.84 -1.27 -18.21
C TYR A 549 -23.54 -0.82 -16.92
N ALA A 550 -24.59 -1.55 -16.56
CA ALA A 550 -25.20 -1.52 -15.24
C ALA A 550 -25.58 -2.96 -14.87
N ASP A 551 -25.34 -3.33 -13.61
CA ASP A 551 -25.67 -4.67 -13.12
C ASP A 551 -27.17 -4.96 -13.23
N GLY A 552 -27.51 -6.21 -13.57
CA GLY A 552 -28.89 -6.65 -13.79
C GLY A 552 -29.60 -6.09 -15.04
N ASN A 553 -28.92 -5.33 -15.91
CA ASN A 553 -29.50 -4.78 -17.14
C ASN A 553 -29.14 -5.60 -18.39
N ASN A 554 -30.13 -6.22 -19.02
CA ASN A 554 -29.94 -7.08 -20.21
C ASN A 554 -29.43 -6.33 -21.47
N ASN A 555 -29.55 -5.01 -21.50
CA ASN A 555 -29.04 -4.18 -22.60
C ASN A 555 -27.59 -3.73 -22.38
N SER A 556 -26.98 -4.05 -21.24
CA SER A 556 -25.60 -3.71 -20.94
C SER A 556 -24.63 -4.29 -21.99
N ARG A 557 -23.69 -3.46 -22.43
CA ARG A 557 -22.60 -3.84 -23.35
C ARG A 557 -21.32 -3.24 -22.77
N PRO A 558 -20.62 -3.94 -21.87
CA PRO A 558 -19.42 -3.39 -21.26
C PRO A 558 -18.33 -3.19 -22.32
N ILE A 559 -17.50 -2.18 -22.12
CA ILE A 559 -16.37 -1.88 -22.99
C ILE A 559 -15.32 -3.00 -22.83
N PRO A 560 -14.89 -3.64 -23.94
CA PRO A 560 -13.94 -4.74 -23.86
C PRO A 560 -12.58 -4.28 -23.33
N GLU A 561 -11.91 -5.13 -22.55
CA GLU A 561 -10.52 -4.94 -22.12
C GLU A 561 -9.61 -4.82 -23.36
N GLY A 562 -8.62 -3.93 -23.28
CA GLY A 562 -7.68 -3.64 -24.35
C GLY A 562 -8.01 -2.37 -25.14
N THR A 563 -7.49 -2.30 -26.37
CA THR A 563 -7.69 -1.14 -27.25
C THR A 563 -9.00 -1.26 -28.03
N THR A 564 -9.85 -0.25 -27.93
CA THR A 564 -11.09 -0.12 -28.73
C THR A 564 -11.34 1.34 -29.11
N VAL A 565 -12.53 1.66 -29.64
CA VAL A 565 -12.94 3.01 -30.04
C VAL A 565 -14.23 3.43 -29.34
N LEU A 566 -14.30 4.71 -28.97
CA LEU A 566 -15.54 5.43 -28.68
C LEU A 566 -15.88 6.28 -29.90
N GLY A 567 -16.99 6.00 -30.57
CA GLY A 567 -17.50 6.83 -31.63
C GLY A 567 -18.49 7.86 -31.10
N ILE A 568 -18.33 9.11 -31.53
CA ILE A 568 -19.24 10.23 -31.25
C ILE A 568 -19.73 10.76 -32.59
N ARG A 569 -21.01 10.58 -32.86
CA ARG A 569 -21.67 11.12 -34.05
C ARG A 569 -22.05 12.57 -33.81
N SER A 570 -21.82 13.40 -34.81
CA SER A 570 -22.28 14.80 -34.89
C SER A 570 -23.81 14.90 -34.84
N LYS A 571 -24.53 13.93 -35.42
CA LYS A 571 -25.99 13.94 -35.53
C LYS A 571 -26.62 12.59 -35.21
N ALA A 572 -27.53 12.56 -34.24
CA ALA A 572 -28.32 11.39 -33.90
C ALA A 572 -29.68 11.77 -33.31
N ASN A 573 -30.71 10.94 -33.59
CA ASN A 573 -32.06 11.12 -33.06
C ASN A 573 -32.68 12.53 -33.31
N GLY A 574 -32.33 13.16 -34.44
CA GLY A 574 -32.82 14.50 -34.80
C GLY A 574 -32.09 15.66 -34.14
N TYR A 575 -31.10 15.40 -33.29
CA TYR A 575 -30.25 16.42 -32.66
C TYR A 575 -28.86 16.45 -33.31
N GLU A 576 -28.24 17.62 -33.27
CA GLU A 576 -26.86 17.85 -33.72
C GLU A 576 -26.06 18.38 -32.52
N ILE A 577 -24.88 17.81 -32.28
CA ILE A 577 -23.98 18.28 -31.23
C ILE A 577 -23.35 19.58 -31.70
N LYS A 578 -23.55 20.64 -30.93
CA LYS A 578 -23.05 21.98 -31.27
C LYS A 578 -22.77 22.79 -30.03
N ASP A 579 -21.81 23.69 -30.15
CA ASP A 579 -21.54 24.69 -29.11
C ASP A 579 -22.65 25.77 -29.03
N SER A 580 -22.47 26.73 -28.14
CA SER A 580 -23.41 27.85 -27.98
C SER A 580 -23.40 28.86 -29.15
N TRP A 581 -22.40 28.83 -30.04
CA TRP A 581 -22.34 29.65 -31.25
C TRP A 581 -22.97 28.98 -32.48
N GLY A 582 -23.29 27.69 -32.35
CA GLY A 582 -23.84 26.86 -33.41
C GLY A 582 -22.81 26.14 -34.26
N ASN A 583 -21.52 26.19 -33.89
CA ASN A 583 -20.48 25.39 -34.53
C ASN A 583 -20.71 23.93 -34.16
N LYS A 584 -20.72 23.05 -35.17
CA LYS A 584 -21.09 21.65 -35.00
C LYS A 584 -19.85 20.81 -34.71
N LEU A 585 -19.98 19.85 -33.78
CA LEU A 585 -19.00 18.79 -33.63
C LEU A 585 -18.97 17.96 -34.92
N GLU A 586 -17.79 17.64 -35.42
CA GLU A 586 -17.63 16.66 -36.51
C GLU A 586 -17.73 15.22 -35.97
N ASP A 587 -18.07 14.27 -36.84
CA ASP A 587 -18.01 12.85 -36.46
C ASP A 587 -16.56 12.50 -36.04
N THR A 588 -16.41 11.92 -34.85
CA THR A 588 -15.08 11.57 -34.31
C THR A 588 -15.06 10.18 -33.68
N GLU A 589 -13.91 9.52 -33.79
CA GLU A 589 -13.61 8.26 -33.12
C GLU A 589 -12.40 8.45 -32.21
N LEU A 590 -12.59 8.24 -30.92
CA LEU A 590 -11.56 8.38 -29.90
C LEU A 590 -11.06 6.99 -29.51
N LYS A 591 -9.73 6.81 -29.50
CA LYS A 591 -9.10 5.56 -29.10
C LYS A 591 -9.22 5.38 -27.58
N LEU A 592 -9.79 4.26 -27.15
CA LEU A 592 -9.88 3.86 -25.74
C LEU A 592 -8.83 2.79 -25.43
N ASN A 593 -8.18 2.89 -24.28
CA ASN A 593 -7.35 1.84 -23.71
C ASN A 593 -7.94 1.40 -22.36
N VAL A 594 -8.72 0.33 -22.37
CA VAL A 594 -9.53 -0.09 -21.22
C VAL A 594 -8.84 -1.20 -20.46
N ALA A 595 -8.76 -1.07 -19.14
CA ALA A 595 -8.29 -2.13 -18.24
C ALA A 595 -9.48 -2.78 -17.54
N ALA A 596 -9.40 -4.09 -17.31
CA ALA A 596 -10.36 -4.78 -16.46
C ALA A 596 -10.01 -4.60 -14.98
N ASP A 597 -11.02 -4.39 -14.13
CA ASP A 597 -10.81 -4.42 -12.68
C ASP A 597 -10.57 -5.87 -12.23
N ARG A 598 -9.32 -6.15 -11.85
CA ARG A 598 -8.87 -7.45 -11.35
C ARG A 598 -8.55 -7.42 -9.85
N SER A 599 -8.90 -6.34 -9.16
CA SER A 599 -8.65 -6.23 -7.73
C SER A 599 -9.67 -7.06 -6.96
N LYS A 600 -9.20 -7.88 -6.02
CA LYS A 600 -10.10 -8.69 -5.19
C LYS A 600 -10.79 -7.82 -4.14
N PRO A 601 -12.03 -8.15 -3.73
CA PRO A 601 -12.59 -7.59 -2.50
C PRO A 601 -11.75 -8.02 -1.29
N GLU A 602 -11.83 -7.28 -0.19
CA GLU A 602 -11.15 -7.53 1.08
C GLU A 602 -12.05 -7.10 2.24
N VAL A 603 -11.99 -7.83 3.36
CA VAL A 603 -12.63 -7.43 4.62
C VAL A 603 -11.82 -6.30 5.23
N THR A 604 -12.50 -5.20 5.55
CA THR A 604 -11.88 -3.98 6.11
C THR A 604 -12.17 -3.80 7.59
N ALA A 605 -13.24 -4.41 8.09
CA ALA A 605 -13.60 -4.40 9.50
C ALA A 605 -14.60 -5.51 9.81
N ILE A 606 -14.44 -6.13 10.97
CA ILE A 606 -15.49 -6.87 11.68
C ILE A 606 -15.78 -6.11 12.98
N SER A 607 -17.06 -5.95 13.33
CA SER A 607 -17.48 -5.26 14.55
C SER A 607 -18.56 -6.02 15.29
N VAL A 608 -18.59 -5.93 16.62
CA VAL A 608 -19.70 -6.45 17.43
C VAL A 608 -20.83 -5.42 17.45
N VAL A 609 -21.96 -5.74 16.81
CA VAL A 609 -23.16 -4.88 16.77
C VAL A 609 -24.03 -5.15 17.99
N SER A 610 -24.19 -6.42 18.36
CA SER A 610 -24.76 -6.90 19.62
C SER A 610 -24.19 -8.29 19.94
N GLU A 611 -24.58 -8.86 21.07
CA GLU A 611 -24.19 -10.20 21.53
C GLU A 611 -24.64 -11.33 20.60
N THR A 612 -25.55 -11.01 19.68
CA THR A 612 -26.11 -11.91 18.66
C THR A 612 -25.91 -11.38 17.24
N LYS A 613 -25.15 -10.31 17.04
CA LYS A 613 -24.93 -9.72 15.71
C LYS A 613 -23.52 -9.19 15.49
N LEU A 614 -22.95 -9.56 14.34
CA LEU A 614 -21.66 -9.06 13.87
C LEU A 614 -21.84 -8.19 12.63
N GLY A 615 -21.12 -7.09 12.54
CA GLY A 615 -21.02 -6.24 11.35
C GLY A 615 -19.76 -6.61 10.55
N VAL A 616 -19.87 -6.66 9.23
CA VAL A 616 -18.77 -6.90 8.30
C VAL A 616 -18.76 -5.79 7.25
N THR A 617 -17.60 -5.19 7.02
CA THR A 617 -17.40 -4.19 5.96
C THR A 617 -16.35 -4.63 4.97
N PHE A 618 -16.65 -4.53 3.69
CA PHE A 618 -15.73 -4.82 2.58
C PHE A 618 -15.20 -3.53 1.94
N ASN A 619 -14.06 -3.60 1.24
CA ASN A 619 -13.51 -2.49 0.46
C ASN A 619 -14.28 -2.24 -0.87
N LYS A 620 -15.11 -3.20 -1.29
CA LYS A 620 -15.89 -3.20 -2.52
C LYS A 620 -17.33 -3.62 -2.26
N ASN A 621 -18.20 -3.35 -3.24
CA ASN A 621 -19.51 -3.97 -3.29
C ASN A 621 -19.35 -5.46 -3.58
N VAL A 622 -19.98 -6.31 -2.76
CA VAL A 622 -19.87 -7.76 -2.86
C VAL A 622 -21.22 -8.43 -2.77
N THR A 623 -21.31 -9.66 -3.23
CA THR A 623 -22.39 -10.58 -2.87
C THR A 623 -21.96 -11.36 -1.64
N PHE A 624 -22.67 -11.17 -0.52
CA PHE A 624 -22.35 -11.81 0.76
C PHE A 624 -23.58 -12.43 1.40
N THR A 625 -23.50 -13.73 1.69
CA THR A 625 -24.61 -14.55 2.21
C THR A 625 -24.13 -15.41 3.38
N LYS A 626 -25.05 -16.15 4.01
CA LYS A 626 -24.72 -17.09 5.10
C LYS A 626 -23.68 -18.16 4.68
N ASP A 627 -23.63 -18.53 3.40
CA ASP A 627 -22.72 -19.57 2.90
C ASP A 627 -21.27 -19.06 2.80
N ASN A 628 -21.09 -17.74 2.89
CA ASN A 628 -19.80 -17.08 2.82
C ASN A 628 -19.12 -16.91 4.17
N VAL A 629 -19.77 -17.29 5.27
CA VAL A 629 -19.25 -17.06 6.62
C VAL A 629 -19.40 -18.28 7.51
N GLU A 630 -18.38 -18.49 8.33
CA GLU A 630 -18.31 -19.55 9.33
C GLU A 630 -17.81 -18.96 10.64
N ILE A 631 -18.48 -19.30 11.75
CA ILE A 631 -18.15 -18.81 13.08
C ILE A 631 -17.81 -20.02 13.95
N LEU A 632 -16.57 -20.05 14.41
CA LEU A 632 -15.98 -21.11 15.21
C LEU A 632 -15.56 -20.55 16.57
N ASN A 633 -15.25 -21.41 17.53
CA ASN A 633 -14.59 -20.95 18.75
C ASN A 633 -13.12 -20.57 18.47
N GLU A 634 -12.44 -20.01 19.48
CA GLU A 634 -11.02 -19.63 19.42
C GLU A 634 -10.08 -20.74 18.92
N ASN A 635 -10.46 -22.02 19.13
CA ASN A 635 -9.68 -23.19 18.74
C ASN A 635 -10.02 -23.72 17.34
N GLY A 636 -10.91 -23.05 16.60
CA GLY A 636 -11.35 -23.47 15.27
C GLY A 636 -12.35 -24.63 15.27
N ASN A 637 -12.99 -24.94 16.41
CA ASN A 637 -14.04 -25.96 16.50
C ASN A 637 -15.43 -25.32 16.40
N LYS A 638 -16.41 -26.11 15.93
CA LYS A 638 -17.82 -25.68 15.91
C LYS A 638 -18.30 -25.38 17.33
N ILE A 639 -19.09 -24.31 17.46
CA ILE A 639 -19.76 -23.96 18.72
C ILE A 639 -21.11 -24.68 18.75
N ASP A 640 -21.33 -25.47 19.78
CA ASP A 640 -22.56 -26.26 19.92
C ASP A 640 -23.81 -25.38 20.03
N GLY A 641 -24.85 -25.73 19.25
CA GLY A 641 -26.09 -24.96 19.11
C GLY A 641 -25.99 -23.59 18.41
N LEU A 642 -24.82 -23.20 17.88
CA LEU A 642 -24.66 -21.93 17.16
C LEU A 642 -25.04 -22.07 15.68
N ARG A 643 -25.92 -21.19 15.20
CA ARG A 643 -26.30 -21.06 13.79
C ARG A 643 -26.27 -19.59 13.36
N ILE A 644 -25.96 -19.37 12.08
CA ILE A 644 -26.15 -18.07 11.44
C ILE A 644 -27.59 -18.01 10.93
N THR A 645 -28.41 -17.16 11.54
CA THR A 645 -29.85 -17.07 11.25
C THR A 645 -30.13 -16.25 9.99
N SER A 646 -29.35 -15.19 9.76
CA SER A 646 -29.46 -14.36 8.57
C SER A 646 -28.18 -13.57 8.30
N VAL A 647 -27.95 -13.21 7.04
CA VAL A 647 -27.03 -12.14 6.65
C VAL A 647 -27.86 -11.07 5.96
N THR A 648 -27.82 -9.83 6.47
CA THR A 648 -28.58 -8.69 5.92
C THR A 648 -27.65 -7.54 5.60
N GLY A 649 -27.89 -6.82 4.50
CA GLY A 649 -27.02 -5.75 4.05
C GLY A 649 -26.96 -5.68 2.54
N SER A 650 -26.18 -4.74 2.01
CA SER A 650 -25.97 -4.59 0.56
C SER A 650 -24.71 -3.79 0.28
N GLY A 651 -24.22 -3.87 -0.95
CA GLY A 651 -23.00 -3.18 -1.37
C GLY A 651 -21.82 -3.69 -0.56
N SER A 652 -21.21 -2.83 0.26
CA SER A 652 -19.99 -3.14 0.99
C SER A 652 -20.19 -3.36 2.50
N LYS A 653 -21.42 -3.37 3.00
CA LYS A 653 -21.72 -3.49 4.45
C LYS A 653 -22.82 -4.51 4.73
N TYR A 654 -22.55 -5.40 5.67
CA TYR A 654 -23.44 -6.49 6.05
C TYR A 654 -23.46 -6.71 7.57
N GLU A 655 -24.56 -7.27 8.06
CA GLU A 655 -24.75 -7.75 9.42
C GLU A 655 -25.06 -9.26 9.39
N ILE A 656 -24.39 -10.01 10.26
CA ILE A 656 -24.56 -11.45 10.46
C ILE A 656 -25.31 -11.63 11.78
N SER A 657 -26.49 -12.25 11.73
CA SER A 657 -27.29 -12.58 12.92
C SER A 657 -26.99 -14.00 13.38
N LEU A 658 -26.87 -14.19 14.69
CA LEU A 658 -26.54 -15.44 15.36
C LEU A 658 -27.76 -15.96 16.13
N SER A 659 -27.91 -17.28 16.21
CA SER A 659 -28.99 -17.93 17.00
C SER A 659 -28.71 -17.95 18.51
N LYS A 660 -27.46 -17.66 18.91
CA LYS A 660 -26.99 -17.79 20.28
C LYS A 660 -26.32 -16.49 20.72
N ASN A 661 -26.62 -16.08 21.95
CA ASN A 661 -25.88 -15.01 22.61
C ASN A 661 -24.49 -15.54 22.98
N LEU A 662 -23.45 -14.83 22.54
CA LEU A 662 -22.06 -15.21 22.77
C LEU A 662 -21.30 -14.14 23.58
N SER A 663 -22.00 -13.36 24.40
CA SER A 663 -21.39 -12.34 25.28
C SER A 663 -20.21 -12.92 26.08
N GLY A 664 -19.10 -12.19 26.09
CA GLY A 664 -17.84 -12.55 26.74
C GLY A 664 -17.07 -13.70 26.09
N LYS A 665 -17.48 -14.19 24.91
CA LYS A 665 -16.79 -15.30 24.21
C LYS A 665 -15.93 -14.80 23.05
N ASP A 666 -14.76 -15.43 22.89
CA ASP A 666 -13.92 -15.29 21.71
C ASP A 666 -14.41 -16.22 20.60
N VAL A 667 -14.66 -15.64 19.43
CA VAL A 667 -15.09 -16.36 18.24
C VAL A 667 -14.16 -16.06 17.07
N MET A 668 -13.88 -17.10 16.29
CA MET A 668 -13.12 -17.01 15.06
C MET A 668 -14.09 -16.88 13.88
N VAL A 669 -14.09 -15.71 13.23
CA VAL A 669 -14.92 -15.43 12.07
C VAL A 669 -14.11 -15.70 10.81
N THR A 670 -14.57 -16.65 10.01
CA THR A 670 -13.97 -17.02 8.73
C THR A 670 -14.89 -16.61 7.59
N ILE A 671 -14.40 -15.80 6.66
CA ILE A 671 -15.13 -15.30 5.51
C ILE A 671 -14.49 -15.85 4.23
N LYS A 672 -15.29 -16.51 3.39
CA LYS A 672 -14.84 -17.25 2.20
C LYS A 672 -15.79 -17.10 1.02
N ASN A 673 -15.26 -17.31 -0.17
CA ASN A 673 -16.02 -17.35 -1.42
C ASN A 673 -16.87 -16.10 -1.69
N VAL A 674 -16.45 -14.94 -1.19
CA VAL A 674 -17.11 -13.66 -1.46
C VAL A 674 -16.64 -13.12 -2.79
N GLU A 675 -17.56 -12.71 -3.65
CA GLU A 675 -17.26 -12.12 -4.96
C GLU A 675 -17.69 -10.66 -4.98
N ASP A 676 -16.89 -9.80 -5.61
CA ASP A 676 -17.30 -8.42 -5.88
C ASP A 676 -18.38 -8.35 -6.98
N THR A 677 -19.07 -7.21 -7.08
CA THR A 677 -20.12 -6.99 -8.09
C THR A 677 -19.57 -6.37 -9.37
N THR A 678 -18.25 -6.44 -9.61
CA THR A 678 -17.64 -5.95 -10.85
C THR A 678 -17.84 -6.97 -11.97
N LEU A 679 -17.58 -6.59 -13.21
CA LEU A 679 -17.70 -7.49 -14.37
C LEU A 679 -16.87 -8.78 -14.27
N MET A 680 -15.80 -8.77 -13.47
CA MET A 680 -14.91 -9.92 -13.31
C MET A 680 -15.29 -10.81 -12.13
N ASN A 681 -16.30 -10.44 -11.33
CA ASN A 681 -16.71 -11.14 -10.10
C ASN A 681 -15.48 -11.59 -9.28
N ASN A 682 -14.58 -10.65 -8.98
CA ASN A 682 -13.29 -11.03 -8.39
C ASN A 682 -13.54 -11.68 -7.02
N LYS A 683 -12.97 -12.87 -6.83
CA LYS A 683 -13.16 -13.66 -5.62
C LYS A 683 -12.16 -13.26 -4.54
N MET A 684 -12.65 -13.02 -3.33
CA MET A 684 -11.88 -12.72 -2.13
C MET A 684 -10.95 -13.88 -1.76
N ASP A 685 -9.78 -13.55 -1.20
CA ASP A 685 -8.96 -14.51 -0.49
C ASP A 685 -9.60 -14.91 0.86
N LEU A 686 -9.21 -16.04 1.44
CA LEU A 686 -9.76 -16.48 2.73
C LEU A 686 -9.39 -15.47 3.82
N TYR A 687 -10.38 -14.97 4.54
CA TYR A 687 -10.19 -14.06 5.67
C TYR A 687 -10.57 -14.75 6.97
N THR A 688 -9.73 -14.63 7.99
CA THR A 688 -9.99 -15.15 9.34
C THR A 688 -9.55 -14.14 10.38
N GLU A 689 -10.42 -13.84 11.34
CA GLU A 689 -10.15 -12.95 12.47
C GLU A 689 -10.81 -13.49 13.74
N THR A 690 -10.12 -13.42 14.88
CA THR A 690 -10.69 -13.73 16.18
C THR A 690 -11.17 -12.43 16.84
N ILE A 691 -12.42 -12.42 17.28
CA ILE A 691 -13.03 -11.28 17.96
C ILE A 691 -13.69 -11.73 19.27
N THR A 692 -13.65 -10.86 20.28
CA THR A 692 -14.42 -11.04 21.52
C THR A 692 -15.79 -10.40 21.34
N ILE A 693 -16.86 -11.18 21.49
CA ILE A 693 -18.23 -10.66 21.50
C ILE A 693 -18.45 -10.00 22.86
N THR A 694 -18.33 -8.69 22.90
CA THR A 694 -18.49 -7.89 24.14
C THR A 694 -19.96 -7.74 24.50
N ASP A 695 -20.24 -7.67 25.80
CA ASP A 695 -21.58 -7.37 26.30
C ASP A 695 -21.98 -5.94 25.92
N LYS A 696 -23.21 -5.78 25.43
CA LYS A 696 -23.81 -4.49 25.07
C LYS A 696 -25.13 -4.26 25.80
N THR A 697 -25.56 -5.20 26.62
CA THR A 697 -26.81 -5.13 27.38
C THR A 697 -26.52 -4.46 28.71
N ALA A 698 -27.35 -3.51 29.09
CA ALA A 698 -27.20 -2.80 30.36
C ALA A 698 -27.94 -3.55 31.46
N PRO A 699 -27.47 -3.46 32.73
CA PRO A 699 -28.12 -4.13 33.83
C PRO A 699 -29.49 -3.51 34.13
N THR A 700 -30.32 -4.28 34.82
CA THR A 700 -31.66 -3.93 35.28
C THR A 700 -31.87 -4.48 36.68
N VAL A 701 -32.75 -3.84 37.45
CA VAL A 701 -33.16 -4.40 38.75
C VAL A 701 -34.16 -5.51 38.48
N ASP A 702 -33.79 -6.72 38.90
CA ASP A 702 -34.62 -7.93 38.78
C ASP A 702 -35.62 -8.01 39.95
N LYS A 703 -35.12 -7.99 41.19
CA LYS A 703 -35.94 -8.17 42.40
C LYS A 703 -35.52 -7.22 43.52
N ILE A 704 -36.46 -6.89 44.42
CA ILE A 704 -36.18 -6.17 45.67
C ILE A 704 -36.81 -6.93 46.83
N TYR A 705 -36.03 -7.16 47.90
CA TYR A 705 -36.51 -7.78 49.14
C TYR A 705 -36.45 -6.79 50.29
N LYS A 706 -37.39 -6.94 51.21
CA LYS A 706 -37.49 -6.10 52.40
C LYS A 706 -37.17 -6.90 53.65
N ASP A 707 -36.25 -6.41 54.46
CA ASP A 707 -36.02 -6.89 55.83
C ASP A 707 -36.08 -5.70 56.80
N ILE A 708 -37.30 -5.39 57.25
CA ILE A 708 -37.54 -4.31 58.21
C ILE A 708 -38.36 -4.87 59.38
N ARG A 709 -37.69 -5.13 60.49
CA ARG A 709 -38.25 -5.81 61.67
C ARG A 709 -38.00 -5.03 62.94
N LYS A 710 -38.96 -5.09 63.87
CA LYS A 710 -38.83 -4.51 65.21
C LYS A 710 -39.00 -5.57 66.28
N VAL A 711 -38.15 -5.50 67.32
CA VAL A 711 -38.32 -6.25 68.58
C VAL A 711 -38.31 -5.21 69.70
N ASP A 712 -39.30 -5.28 70.60
CA ASP A 712 -39.46 -4.34 71.71
C ASP A 712 -39.48 -2.84 71.32
N GLY A 713 -39.90 -2.54 70.09
CA GLY A 713 -40.02 -1.17 69.57
C GLY A 713 -38.77 -0.64 68.85
N GLU A 714 -37.65 -1.36 68.92
CA GLU A 714 -36.40 -1.02 68.23
C GLU A 714 -36.23 -1.83 66.93
N TYR A 715 -35.63 -1.22 65.90
CA TYR A 715 -35.35 -1.94 64.65
C TYR A 715 -34.20 -2.93 64.85
N VAL A 716 -34.50 -4.23 64.67
CA VAL A 716 -33.49 -5.29 64.62
C VAL A 716 -32.99 -5.54 63.21
N SER A 717 -33.73 -5.08 62.20
CA SER A 717 -33.30 -4.98 60.81
C SER A 717 -34.01 -3.83 60.12
N ASN A 718 -33.33 -3.11 59.22
CA ASN A 718 -33.83 -1.95 58.49
C ASN A 718 -33.20 -1.86 57.09
N VAL A 719 -33.25 -2.95 56.32
CA VAL A 719 -32.56 -3.02 55.03
C VAL A 719 -33.46 -3.41 53.87
N LEU A 720 -33.04 -2.97 52.68
CA LEU A 720 -33.56 -3.45 51.39
C LEU A 720 -32.45 -4.22 50.68
N TYR A 721 -32.76 -5.36 50.08
CA TYR A 721 -31.85 -6.05 49.17
C TYR A 721 -32.29 -5.79 47.75
N VAL A 722 -31.40 -5.31 46.89
CA VAL A 722 -31.67 -5.03 45.48
C VAL A 722 -30.85 -6.01 44.64
N GLN A 723 -31.56 -6.83 43.89
CA GLN A 723 -31.03 -7.84 42.97
C GLN A 723 -31.02 -7.27 41.55
N PHE A 724 -29.89 -7.35 40.87
CA PHE A 724 -29.76 -7.07 39.44
C PHE A 724 -29.82 -8.37 38.63
N ASN A 725 -30.23 -8.27 37.37
CA ASN A 725 -30.30 -9.41 36.44
C ASN A 725 -28.91 -9.93 36.01
N GLU A 726 -27.85 -9.16 36.27
CA GLU A 726 -26.47 -9.48 35.93
C GLU A 726 -25.49 -8.83 36.93
N GLY A 727 -24.20 -9.17 36.81
CA GLY A 727 -23.14 -8.64 37.67
C GLY A 727 -22.92 -7.15 37.40
N VAL A 728 -23.00 -6.33 38.45
CA VAL A 728 -22.82 -4.89 38.35
C VAL A 728 -21.44 -4.44 38.82
N ASP A 729 -20.99 -3.32 38.26
CA ASP A 729 -19.74 -2.65 38.61
C ASP A 729 -19.81 -2.10 40.04
N GLU A 730 -18.74 -2.33 40.82
CA GLU A 730 -18.68 -2.01 42.24
C GLU A 730 -18.82 -0.51 42.51
N ASP A 731 -18.11 0.33 41.74
CA ASP A 731 -18.10 1.78 41.95
C ASP A 731 -19.49 2.38 41.76
N THR A 732 -20.21 1.94 40.73
CA THR A 732 -21.56 2.44 40.47
C THR A 732 -22.62 1.79 41.35
N ALA A 733 -22.48 0.50 41.68
CA ALA A 733 -23.42 -0.25 42.52
C ALA A 733 -23.44 0.21 43.98
N LEU A 734 -22.29 0.64 44.53
CA LEU A 734 -22.17 1.05 45.93
C LEU A 734 -22.34 2.57 46.13
N ASP A 735 -22.49 3.36 45.05
CA ASP A 735 -22.74 4.79 45.14
C ASP A 735 -24.19 5.09 45.57
N ALA A 736 -24.35 5.63 46.78
CA ALA A 736 -25.65 6.03 47.32
C ALA A 736 -26.37 7.11 46.48
N ASN A 737 -25.68 7.85 45.61
CA ASN A 737 -26.30 8.79 44.66
C ASN A 737 -27.12 8.09 43.57
N ASN A 738 -27.01 6.78 43.44
CA ASN A 738 -27.74 6.01 42.45
C ASN A 738 -29.06 5.44 42.96
N TYR A 739 -29.40 5.63 44.25
CA TYR A 739 -30.57 5.05 44.89
C TYR A 739 -31.40 6.08 45.65
N TYR A 740 -32.69 6.15 45.34
CA TYR A 740 -33.64 7.04 46.01
C TYR A 740 -34.93 6.32 46.37
N LEU A 741 -35.34 6.45 47.62
CA LEU A 741 -36.68 6.09 48.05
C LEU A 741 -37.68 7.12 47.49
N VAL A 742 -38.68 6.66 46.76
CA VAL A 742 -39.74 7.50 46.19
C VAL A 742 -41.05 7.24 46.90
N VAL A 743 -41.57 8.24 47.61
CA VAL A 743 -42.85 8.13 48.33
C VAL A 743 -43.74 9.30 47.95
N ASN A 744 -44.92 9.02 47.39
CA ASN A 744 -45.87 10.04 46.94
C ASN A 744 -45.23 11.09 46.01
N GLY A 745 -44.30 10.67 45.15
CA GLY A 745 -43.56 11.52 44.21
C GLY A 745 -42.35 12.27 44.80
N ASN A 746 -42.07 12.14 46.10
CA ASN A 746 -40.88 12.74 46.72
C ASN A 746 -39.71 11.77 46.72
N TYR A 747 -38.56 12.23 46.24
CA TYR A 747 -37.31 11.45 46.15
C TYR A 747 -36.45 11.72 47.38
N THR A 748 -36.13 10.67 48.13
CA THR A 748 -35.28 10.71 49.32
C THR A 748 -34.09 9.78 49.10
N GLN A 749 -32.89 10.34 49.01
CA GLN A 749 -31.67 9.56 48.80
C GLN A 749 -31.41 8.58 49.96
N ILE A 750 -30.89 7.39 49.65
CA ILE A 750 -30.43 6.44 50.68
C ILE A 750 -29.22 7.04 51.40
N ALA A 751 -29.25 7.04 52.74
CA ALA A 751 -28.33 7.86 53.56
C ALA A 751 -27.26 7.06 54.31
N LYS A 752 -27.32 5.73 54.26
CA LYS A 752 -26.35 4.84 54.90
C LYS A 752 -25.67 3.96 53.86
N ASP A 753 -24.71 3.17 54.34
CA ASP A 753 -23.87 2.28 53.56
C ASP A 753 -24.68 1.29 52.71
N ILE A 754 -24.14 1.07 51.52
CA ILE A 754 -24.56 0.07 50.54
C ILE A 754 -23.40 -0.90 50.40
N GLU A 755 -23.68 -2.21 50.44
CA GLU A 755 -22.67 -3.26 50.33
C GLU A 755 -23.18 -4.41 49.47
N PHE A 756 -22.30 -5.13 48.78
CA PHE A 756 -22.66 -6.37 48.12
C PHE A 756 -22.95 -7.47 49.14
N VAL A 757 -23.89 -8.35 48.81
CA VAL A 757 -24.25 -9.51 49.64
C VAL A 757 -24.31 -10.75 48.77
N ASP A 758 -23.54 -11.77 49.17
CA ASP A 758 -23.39 -13.09 48.55
C ASP A 758 -22.84 -13.12 47.11
N SER A 759 -23.03 -12.07 46.31
CA SER A 759 -22.55 -11.90 44.93
C SER A 759 -22.45 -10.43 44.52
N ASN A 760 -21.83 -10.15 43.37
CA ASN A 760 -21.83 -8.82 42.74
C ASN A 760 -23.14 -8.50 41.99
N MET A 761 -24.19 -9.32 42.14
CA MET A 761 -25.51 -9.10 41.54
C MET A 761 -26.53 -8.59 42.56
N ARG A 762 -26.18 -8.55 43.86
CA ARG A 762 -27.12 -8.16 44.92
C ARG A 762 -26.47 -7.22 45.91
N VAL A 763 -27.09 -6.06 46.13
CA VAL A 763 -26.65 -5.08 47.12
C VAL A 763 -27.64 -4.98 48.28
N ARG A 764 -27.13 -4.74 49.48
CA ARG A 764 -27.88 -4.44 50.70
C ARG A 764 -27.82 -2.95 50.98
N LEU A 765 -28.98 -2.31 50.98
CA LEU A 765 -29.16 -0.89 51.24
C LEU A 765 -29.64 -0.73 52.68
N THR A 766 -28.80 -0.15 53.54
CA THR A 766 -29.20 0.12 54.92
C THR A 766 -30.05 1.39 54.97
N LEU A 767 -31.21 1.34 55.64
CA LEU A 767 -32.09 2.49 55.81
C LEU A 767 -31.85 3.16 57.17
N THR A 768 -32.12 4.47 57.26
CA THR A 768 -32.33 5.13 58.56
C THR A 768 -33.67 4.71 59.15
N ASP A 769 -33.85 4.84 60.47
CA ASP A 769 -35.11 4.50 61.15
C ASP A 769 -36.31 5.29 60.60
N ALA A 770 -36.06 6.53 60.15
CA ALA A 770 -37.05 7.37 59.48
C ALA A 770 -37.41 6.83 58.08
N GLN A 771 -36.42 6.44 57.27
CA GLN A 771 -36.66 5.81 55.97
C GLN A 771 -37.36 4.46 56.10
N ALA A 772 -36.97 3.64 57.07
CA ALA A 772 -37.62 2.36 57.36
C ALA A 772 -39.08 2.55 57.79
N ALA A 773 -39.37 3.56 58.63
CA ALA A 773 -40.73 3.91 59.01
C ALA A 773 -41.55 4.40 57.80
N LEU A 774 -40.95 5.19 56.90
CA LEU A 774 -41.57 5.65 55.67
C LEU A 774 -41.95 4.48 54.75
N VAL A 775 -41.04 3.51 54.58
CA VAL A 775 -41.29 2.28 53.80
C VAL A 775 -42.42 1.44 54.43
N GLN A 776 -42.47 1.31 55.75
CA GLN A 776 -43.52 0.55 56.44
C GLN A 776 -44.90 1.23 56.39
N ALA A 777 -44.96 2.56 56.33
CA ALA A 777 -46.20 3.33 56.43
C ALA A 777 -46.86 3.68 55.10
N ASN A 778 -46.19 3.46 53.95
CA ASN A 778 -46.67 3.95 52.66
C ASN A 778 -46.74 2.83 51.60
N GLU A 779 -47.95 2.56 51.13
CA GLU A 779 -48.24 1.56 50.08
C GLU A 779 -47.62 1.91 48.71
N SER A 780 -47.42 3.20 48.46
CA SER A 780 -46.92 3.73 47.17
C SER A 780 -45.41 3.87 47.11
N ALA A 781 -44.68 3.44 48.14
CA ALA A 781 -43.25 3.65 48.20
C ALA A 781 -42.52 2.75 47.17
N GLN A 782 -41.54 3.30 46.45
CA GLN A 782 -40.76 2.65 45.39
C GLN A 782 -39.26 2.99 45.50
N LEU A 783 -38.40 2.24 44.81
CA LEU A 783 -36.98 2.55 44.70
C LEU A 783 -36.68 3.09 43.30
N PHE A 784 -36.11 4.29 43.20
CA PHE A 784 -35.52 4.78 41.96
C PHE A 784 -34.04 4.41 41.92
N VAL A 785 -33.64 3.76 40.84
CA VAL A 785 -32.27 3.29 40.60
C VAL A 785 -31.77 3.82 39.26
N THR A 786 -30.55 4.35 39.21
CA THR A 786 -29.99 4.97 38.00
C THR A 786 -28.47 4.78 37.94
N ASN A 787 -27.86 4.94 36.76
CA ASN A 787 -26.40 4.99 36.54
C ASN A 787 -25.59 3.77 37.00
N ILE A 788 -26.23 2.68 37.42
CA ILE A 788 -25.55 1.41 37.70
C ILE A 788 -25.04 0.86 36.37
N LYS A 789 -23.77 0.49 36.32
CA LYS A 789 -23.16 -0.17 35.16
C LYS A 789 -22.99 -1.65 35.41
N ASP A 790 -23.00 -2.43 34.36
CA ASP A 790 -22.49 -3.80 34.42
C ASP A 790 -20.95 -3.78 34.49
N VAL A 791 -20.35 -4.95 34.64
CA VAL A 791 -18.89 -5.13 34.58
C VAL A 791 -18.27 -4.80 33.21
N SER A 792 -19.09 -4.68 32.16
CA SER A 792 -18.69 -4.32 30.79
C SER A 792 -18.82 -2.81 30.51
N GLY A 793 -19.26 -2.02 31.49
CA GLY A 793 -19.43 -0.57 31.42
C GLY A 793 -20.75 -0.08 30.82
N ASN A 794 -21.71 -0.95 30.50
CA ASN A 794 -23.03 -0.61 30.01
C ASN A 794 -23.89 -0.05 31.16
N ALA A 795 -24.34 1.20 31.05
CA ALA A 795 -25.11 1.86 32.10
C ALA A 795 -26.61 1.60 31.96
N MET A 796 -27.27 1.23 33.06
CA MET A 796 -28.72 1.03 33.10
C MET A 796 -29.49 2.31 32.79
N LYS A 797 -30.67 2.13 32.22
CA LYS A 797 -31.65 3.23 32.13
C LYS A 797 -32.22 3.52 33.52
N PRO A 798 -32.47 4.80 33.88
CA PRO A 798 -33.11 5.13 35.13
C PRO A 798 -34.45 4.39 35.25
N SER A 799 -34.67 3.72 36.38
CA SER A 799 -35.84 2.87 36.61
C SER A 799 -36.45 3.14 37.97
N LEU A 800 -37.78 3.11 38.04
CA LEU A 800 -38.55 3.17 39.27
C LEU A 800 -39.12 1.79 39.54
N VAL A 801 -38.68 1.14 40.61
CA VAL A 801 -38.83 -0.29 40.83
C VAL A 801 -39.50 -0.56 42.17
N GLY A 802 -40.43 -1.51 42.17
CA GLY A 802 -41.11 -2.00 43.36
C GLY A 802 -42.40 -1.29 43.73
N ASN A 803 -43.12 -1.94 44.65
CA ASN A 803 -44.19 -1.44 45.50
C ASN A 803 -43.95 -2.09 46.87
N PHE A 804 -43.39 -1.36 47.84
CA PHE A 804 -42.80 -1.97 49.05
C PHE A 804 -43.78 -2.70 49.99
N LEU A 805 -45.10 -2.58 49.80
CA LEU A 805 -46.06 -3.40 50.55
C LEU A 805 -46.29 -4.79 49.96
N ASN A 806 -46.05 -4.95 48.66
CA ASN A 806 -46.21 -6.21 47.95
C ASN A 806 -44.86 -6.88 47.62
N LEU A 807 -43.76 -6.39 48.22
CA LEU A 807 -42.47 -7.04 48.07
C LEU A 807 -42.40 -8.28 48.94
N ASN A 808 -41.67 -9.27 48.43
CA ASN A 808 -41.26 -10.42 49.22
C ASN A 808 -40.45 -9.95 50.42
N THR A 809 -40.86 -10.37 51.61
CA THR A 809 -40.02 -10.23 52.81
C THR A 809 -38.84 -11.19 52.66
N SER A 810 -37.68 -10.87 53.24
CA SER A 810 -36.57 -11.83 53.27
C SER A 810 -36.94 -13.14 53.97
N GLU A 811 -37.96 -13.11 54.85
CA GLU A 811 -38.49 -14.26 55.58
C GLU A 811 -39.35 -15.20 54.70
N ASP A 812 -40.03 -14.67 53.66
CA ASP A 812 -40.97 -15.43 52.81
C ASP A 812 -40.45 -15.65 51.37
N VAL A 813 -39.14 -15.55 51.13
CA VAL A 813 -38.58 -15.75 49.77
C VAL A 813 -38.73 -17.20 49.35
N ARG A 814 -39.68 -17.43 48.45
CA ARG A 814 -39.93 -18.72 47.78
C ARG A 814 -39.51 -18.61 46.31
N PRO A 815 -38.54 -19.41 45.84
CA PRO A 815 -38.16 -19.43 44.44
C PRO A 815 -39.27 -20.01 43.57
N ASN A 816 -39.41 -19.48 42.37
CA ASN A 816 -40.09 -20.16 41.28
C ASN A 816 -39.25 -21.34 40.81
N VAL A 817 -39.92 -22.41 40.42
CA VAL A 817 -39.30 -23.67 40.00
C VAL A 817 -39.67 -23.97 38.56
N LYS A 818 -38.67 -24.32 37.76
CA LYS A 818 -38.84 -24.88 36.42
C LYS A 818 -38.13 -26.22 36.36
N ALA A 819 -38.82 -27.26 35.90
CA ALA A 819 -38.25 -28.60 35.72
C ALA A 819 -38.18 -28.95 34.24
N THR A 820 -37.06 -29.54 33.81
CA THR A 820 -36.80 -29.89 32.42
C THR A 820 -36.14 -31.27 32.36
N ALA A 821 -36.62 -32.17 31.51
CA ALA A 821 -35.93 -33.42 31.24
C ALA A 821 -34.87 -33.17 30.16
N VAL A 822 -33.59 -33.26 30.53
CA VAL A 822 -32.45 -32.94 29.64
C VAL A 822 -31.76 -34.19 29.11
N ALA A 823 -32.05 -35.35 29.71
CA ALA A 823 -31.65 -36.66 29.23
C ALA A 823 -32.70 -37.70 29.65
N LYS A 824 -32.60 -38.91 29.10
CA LYS A 824 -33.53 -40.01 29.43
C LYS A 824 -33.51 -40.39 30.90
N ASP A 825 -32.50 -40.03 31.68
CA ASP A 825 -32.41 -40.34 33.11
C ASP A 825 -32.24 -39.09 33.99
N THR A 826 -32.32 -37.88 33.42
CA THR A 826 -31.91 -36.65 34.12
C THR A 826 -32.96 -35.55 34.01
N ILE A 827 -33.39 -35.03 35.17
CA ILE A 827 -34.20 -33.82 35.28
C ILE A 827 -33.33 -32.68 35.82
N GLU A 828 -33.27 -31.58 35.08
CA GLU A 828 -32.72 -30.31 35.55
C GLU A 828 -33.84 -29.46 36.19
N VAL A 829 -33.63 -29.04 37.43
CA VAL A 829 -34.55 -28.21 38.21
C VAL A 829 -33.90 -26.86 38.44
N GLU A 830 -34.43 -25.82 37.78
CA GLU A 830 -34.02 -24.44 37.94
C GLU A 830 -34.88 -23.77 39.03
N PHE A 831 -34.22 -23.27 40.07
CA PHE A 831 -34.80 -22.33 41.03
C PHE A 831 -34.35 -20.92 40.66
N ASP A 832 -35.29 -19.98 40.48
CA ASP A 832 -35.01 -18.59 40.09
C ASP A 832 -34.40 -17.72 41.22
N GLU A 833 -33.85 -18.37 42.25
CA GLU A 833 -33.12 -17.78 43.36
C GLU A 833 -31.90 -18.64 43.69
N ARG A 834 -30.93 -18.01 44.34
CA ARG A 834 -29.84 -18.70 45.00
C ARG A 834 -30.32 -19.38 46.28
N LEU A 835 -29.94 -20.64 46.44
CA LEU A 835 -30.25 -21.47 47.60
C LEU A 835 -28.97 -21.83 48.36
N THR A 836 -29.05 -21.82 49.68
CA THR A 836 -27.92 -22.17 50.56
C THR A 836 -27.80 -23.68 50.72
N SER A 837 -28.94 -24.38 50.73
CA SER A 837 -28.96 -25.84 50.74
C SER A 837 -30.25 -26.39 50.13
N VAL A 838 -30.14 -27.56 49.49
CA VAL A 838 -31.24 -28.32 48.93
C VAL A 838 -31.04 -29.79 49.32
N ASP A 839 -31.97 -30.38 50.06
CA ASP A 839 -31.92 -31.81 50.37
C ASP A 839 -32.53 -32.64 49.23
N ARG A 840 -31.83 -33.67 48.75
CA ARG A 840 -32.32 -34.55 47.68
C ARG A 840 -33.67 -35.19 47.99
N HIS A 841 -33.97 -35.46 49.26
CA HIS A 841 -35.21 -36.13 49.69
C HIS A 841 -36.45 -35.25 49.59
N VAL A 842 -36.31 -33.96 49.22
CA VAL A 842 -37.47 -33.11 48.89
C VAL A 842 -38.05 -33.45 47.52
N PHE A 843 -37.29 -34.12 46.65
CA PHE A 843 -37.71 -34.43 45.29
C PHE A 843 -38.30 -35.83 45.17
N THR A 844 -39.37 -35.95 44.40
CA THR A 844 -39.85 -37.25 43.90
C THR A 844 -40.13 -37.21 42.41
N ILE A 845 -39.69 -38.25 41.71
CA ILE A 845 -39.92 -38.50 40.28
C ILE A 845 -40.71 -39.80 40.17
N ASN A 846 -41.93 -39.74 39.66
CA ASN A 846 -42.88 -40.86 39.60
C ASN A 846 -42.99 -41.58 40.96
N GLY A 847 -43.05 -40.80 42.04
CA GLY A 847 -43.16 -41.30 43.43
C GLY A 847 -41.85 -41.80 44.08
N ASN A 848 -40.71 -41.76 43.38
CA ASN A 848 -39.43 -42.24 43.90
C ASN A 848 -38.43 -41.09 44.14
N VAL A 849 -37.60 -41.21 45.18
CA VAL A 849 -36.50 -40.26 45.43
C VAL A 849 -35.40 -40.45 44.37
N PRO A 850 -34.83 -39.37 43.79
CA PRO A 850 -33.72 -39.45 42.85
C PRO A 850 -32.50 -40.21 43.42
N VAL A 851 -31.81 -40.97 42.57
CA VAL A 851 -30.63 -41.75 42.98
C VAL A 851 -29.36 -40.90 43.06
N GLY A 852 -29.32 -39.76 42.37
CA GLY A 852 -28.23 -38.80 42.35
C GLY A 852 -28.73 -37.35 42.35
N MET A 853 -27.89 -36.44 42.82
CA MET A 853 -28.16 -35.00 42.79
C MET A 853 -26.83 -34.23 42.67
N SER A 854 -26.76 -33.31 41.72
CA SER A 854 -25.73 -32.26 41.64
C SER A 854 -26.39 -30.89 41.72
N ILE A 855 -25.69 -29.93 42.32
CA ILE A 855 -26.15 -28.56 42.47
C ILE A 855 -25.06 -27.65 41.92
N HIS A 856 -25.44 -26.71 41.06
CA HIS A 856 -24.58 -25.64 40.59
C HIS A 856 -25.35 -24.32 40.50
N GLU A 857 -24.61 -23.21 40.55
CA GLU A 857 -25.18 -21.87 40.48
C GLU A 857 -24.93 -21.26 39.10
N LYS A 858 -25.95 -20.62 38.53
CA LYS A 858 -25.87 -19.94 37.24
C LYS A 858 -26.69 -18.65 37.29
N GLU A 859 -26.06 -17.49 37.11
CA GLU A 859 -26.75 -16.18 37.07
C GLU A 859 -27.66 -15.94 38.30
N ASN A 860 -27.17 -16.24 39.51
CA ASN A 860 -27.91 -16.18 40.78
C ASN A 860 -29.16 -17.08 40.85
N LYS A 861 -29.23 -18.10 40.00
CA LYS A 861 -30.20 -19.21 40.07
C LYS A 861 -29.52 -20.46 40.57
N THR A 862 -30.28 -21.32 41.25
CA THR A 862 -29.80 -22.64 41.66
C THR A 862 -30.30 -23.68 40.67
N ILE A 863 -29.38 -24.37 40.01
CA ILE A 863 -29.69 -25.48 39.12
C ILE A 863 -29.39 -26.77 39.85
N VAL A 864 -30.38 -27.66 39.91
CA VAL A 864 -30.28 -28.97 40.53
C VAL A 864 -30.51 -30.03 39.48
N GLU A 865 -29.50 -30.83 39.18
CA GLU A 865 -29.63 -31.97 38.28
C GLU A 865 -29.94 -33.21 39.11
N LEU A 866 -31.02 -33.90 38.77
CA LEU A 866 -31.53 -35.07 39.47
C LEU A 866 -31.41 -36.28 38.56
N LEU A 867 -30.68 -37.31 39.03
CA LEU A 867 -30.56 -38.57 38.33
C LEU A 867 -31.70 -39.51 38.77
N TYR A 868 -32.51 -39.93 37.81
CA TYR A 868 -33.58 -40.91 37.95
C TYR A 868 -33.05 -42.32 37.70
N ARG A 869 -33.68 -43.31 38.33
CA ARG A 869 -33.20 -44.71 38.26
C ARG A 869 -33.53 -45.37 36.91
N ASP A 870 -34.67 -45.00 36.34
CA ASP A 870 -35.20 -45.56 35.10
C ASP A 870 -35.10 -44.52 33.96
N GLU A 871 -35.45 -44.92 32.74
CA GLU A 871 -35.42 -44.03 31.57
C GLU A 871 -36.81 -43.44 31.25
N PHE A 872 -36.85 -42.14 30.96
CA PHE A 872 -37.95 -41.41 30.32
C PHE A 872 -38.00 -41.69 28.81
N THR A 873 -39.17 -41.48 28.21
CA THR A 873 -39.29 -41.36 26.76
C THR A 873 -38.69 -40.03 26.30
N THR A 874 -38.26 -39.95 25.03
CA THR A 874 -37.62 -38.73 24.53
C THR A 874 -38.57 -37.54 24.40
N ASP A 875 -39.89 -37.78 24.36
CA ASP A 875 -40.90 -36.70 24.38
C ASP A 875 -41.23 -36.20 25.80
N ALA A 876 -40.51 -36.70 26.81
CA ALA A 876 -40.66 -36.41 28.24
C ALA A 876 -42.10 -36.45 28.78
N LYS A 877 -42.99 -37.24 28.15
CA LYS A 877 -44.37 -37.40 28.60
C LYS A 877 -44.45 -38.25 29.85
N ASP A 878 -45.55 -38.06 30.60
CA ASP A 878 -45.91 -38.86 31.78
C ASP A 878 -44.91 -38.82 32.95
N ILE A 879 -44.12 -37.75 33.07
CA ILE A 879 -43.25 -37.51 34.23
C ILE A 879 -44.03 -36.79 35.34
N GLU A 880 -44.26 -37.46 36.46
CA GLU A 880 -44.80 -36.85 37.69
C GLU A 880 -43.64 -36.38 38.58
N PHE A 881 -43.33 -35.08 38.53
CA PHE A 881 -42.28 -34.47 39.36
C PHE A 881 -42.88 -33.63 40.50
N LYS A 882 -42.47 -33.90 41.74
CA LYS A 882 -42.93 -33.17 42.94
C LYS A 882 -41.78 -32.70 43.82
N ILE A 883 -42.01 -31.57 44.48
CA ILE A 883 -41.16 -31.05 45.56
C ILE A 883 -42.00 -30.99 46.83
N VAL A 884 -41.53 -31.67 47.88
CA VAL A 884 -42.19 -31.75 49.19
C VAL A 884 -41.16 -31.56 50.30
N THR A 885 -41.27 -30.47 51.06
CA THR A 885 -40.39 -30.23 52.21
C THR A 885 -40.98 -30.80 53.49
N SER A 886 -40.11 -31.13 54.44
CA SER A 886 -40.50 -31.67 55.75
C SER A 886 -39.46 -31.30 56.81
N LYS A 887 -39.71 -31.69 58.07
CA LYS A 887 -38.74 -31.49 59.15
C LYS A 887 -37.38 -32.18 58.91
N ASN A 888 -37.34 -33.22 58.08
CA ASN A 888 -36.13 -34.03 57.83
C ASN A 888 -35.53 -33.82 56.43
N ALA A 889 -36.18 -33.04 55.57
CA ALA A 889 -35.72 -32.75 54.21
C ALA A 889 -36.16 -31.33 53.84
N GLN A 890 -35.22 -30.42 53.67
CA GLN A 890 -35.48 -28.98 53.59
C GLN A 890 -34.79 -28.35 52.38
N ILE A 891 -35.36 -27.23 51.92
CA ILE A 891 -34.73 -26.28 51.02
C ILE A 891 -34.51 -24.99 51.82
N VAL A 892 -33.30 -24.44 51.80
CA VAL A 892 -32.94 -23.21 52.51
C VAL A 892 -32.55 -22.14 51.51
N ASN A 893 -33.21 -20.99 51.55
CA ASN A 893 -32.93 -19.86 50.65
C ASN A 893 -31.64 -19.11 51.04
N SER A 894 -31.23 -18.14 50.21
CA SER A 894 -30.04 -17.31 50.46
C SER A 894 -30.10 -16.47 51.75
N PHE A 895 -31.28 -16.26 52.33
CA PHE A 895 -31.45 -15.53 53.59
C PHE A 895 -31.40 -16.45 54.84
N GLY A 896 -31.20 -17.75 54.64
CA GLY A 896 -31.13 -18.75 55.71
C GLY A 896 -32.49 -19.28 56.18
N ASN A 897 -33.58 -18.97 55.46
CA ASN A 897 -34.93 -19.42 55.80
C ASN A 897 -35.27 -20.73 55.09
N VAL A 898 -35.97 -21.62 55.81
CA VAL A 898 -36.52 -22.86 55.22
C VAL A 898 -37.72 -22.48 54.36
N VAL A 899 -37.71 -22.92 53.11
CA VAL A 899 -38.80 -22.70 52.16
C VAL A 899 -39.71 -23.92 52.15
N GLU A 900 -41.01 -23.71 52.29
CA GLU A 900 -41.98 -24.81 52.23
C GLU A 900 -42.47 -25.08 50.79
N PHE A 901 -42.50 -26.35 50.41
CA PHE A 901 -43.02 -26.88 49.14
C PHE A 901 -43.96 -28.06 49.41
N ASP A 902 -45.07 -28.10 48.67
CA ASP A 902 -45.97 -29.25 48.56
C ASP A 902 -46.70 -29.16 47.20
N GLU A 903 -45.93 -29.22 46.12
CA GLU A 903 -46.42 -28.95 44.75
C GLU A 903 -45.91 -29.96 43.73
N THR A 904 -46.70 -30.11 42.65
CA THR A 904 -46.35 -30.90 41.46
C THR A 904 -46.01 -29.96 40.31
N TYR A 905 -44.94 -30.26 39.59
CA TYR A 905 -44.44 -29.44 38.50
C TYR A 905 -44.52 -30.19 37.17
N THR A 906 -44.89 -29.45 36.12
CA THR A 906 -44.77 -29.94 34.74
C THR A 906 -43.31 -29.96 34.33
N VAL A 907 -42.87 -31.06 33.72
CA VAL A 907 -41.52 -31.21 33.20
C VAL A 907 -41.52 -30.85 31.72
N ALA A 908 -40.70 -29.86 31.34
CA ALA A 908 -40.49 -29.49 29.95
C ALA A 908 -39.56 -30.49 29.27
N ASP A 909 -39.79 -30.75 27.99
CA ASP A 909 -38.98 -31.66 27.21
C ASP A 909 -37.77 -30.95 26.58
N GLN A 910 -36.56 -31.44 26.89
CA GLN A 910 -35.31 -31.12 26.22
C GLN A 910 -34.48 -32.37 25.89
N ILE A 911 -35.10 -33.54 25.83
CA ILE A 911 -34.39 -34.76 25.46
C ILE A 911 -34.25 -34.76 23.93
N ALA A 912 -33.04 -35.02 23.44
CA ALA A 912 -32.85 -35.09 21.99
C ALA A 912 -33.61 -36.31 21.41
N PRO A 913 -34.27 -36.16 20.24
CA PRO A 913 -34.90 -37.28 19.56
C PRO A 913 -33.88 -38.32 19.10
N GLU A 914 -34.33 -39.55 18.89
CA GLU A 914 -33.53 -40.71 18.46
C GLU A 914 -34.14 -41.37 17.21
N VAL A 915 -33.35 -42.13 16.45
CA VAL A 915 -33.88 -42.98 15.37
C VAL A 915 -34.40 -44.29 15.98
N LYS A 916 -35.70 -44.56 15.85
CA LYS A 916 -36.32 -45.82 16.26
C LYS A 916 -36.14 -46.93 15.22
N SER A 917 -36.34 -46.60 13.95
CA SER A 917 -36.21 -47.55 12.86
C SER A 917 -35.93 -46.85 11.54
N SER A 918 -35.37 -47.59 10.60
CA SER A 918 -35.11 -47.10 9.25
C SER A 918 -35.23 -48.24 8.25
N VAL A 919 -35.98 -48.02 7.17
CA VAL A 919 -36.26 -49.01 6.13
C VAL A 919 -36.00 -48.38 4.77
N ALA A 920 -35.43 -49.14 3.83
CA ALA A 920 -35.28 -48.72 2.45
C ALA A 920 -36.00 -49.72 1.55
N THR A 921 -36.89 -49.23 0.69
CA THR A 921 -37.68 -50.07 -0.24
C THR A 921 -37.89 -49.30 -1.54
N GLY A 922 -37.60 -49.94 -2.67
CA GLY A 922 -37.68 -49.31 -3.99
C GLY A 922 -36.80 -48.07 -4.08
N ASN A 923 -37.40 -46.91 -4.34
CA ASN A 923 -36.69 -45.60 -4.40
C ASN A 923 -36.93 -44.72 -3.17
N THR A 924 -37.39 -45.32 -2.07
CA THR A 924 -37.74 -44.60 -0.85
C THR A 924 -36.97 -45.11 0.35
N ILE A 925 -36.59 -44.17 1.21
CA ILE A 925 -35.98 -44.45 2.51
C ILE A 925 -36.87 -43.80 3.57
N THR A 926 -37.33 -44.60 4.52
CA THR A 926 -38.18 -44.16 5.61
C THR A 926 -37.40 -44.24 6.92
N ILE A 927 -37.32 -43.14 7.67
CA ILE A 927 -36.69 -43.04 8.99
C ILE A 927 -37.80 -42.65 9.98
N THR A 928 -37.98 -43.45 11.02
CA THR A 928 -38.92 -43.18 12.12
C THR A 928 -38.14 -42.74 13.34
N PHE A 929 -38.48 -41.58 13.89
CA PHE A 929 -37.89 -41.00 15.08
C PHE A 929 -38.64 -41.43 16.35
N SER A 930 -38.02 -41.20 17.50
CA SER A 930 -38.59 -41.51 18.80
C SER A 930 -39.83 -40.69 19.14
N GLU A 931 -39.98 -39.52 18.53
CA GLU A 931 -41.03 -38.53 18.75
C GLU A 931 -41.34 -37.70 17.48
N GLU A 932 -42.30 -36.77 17.59
CA GLU A 932 -42.75 -35.93 16.48
C GLU A 932 -41.73 -34.85 16.09
N MET A 933 -41.41 -34.77 14.79
CA MET A 933 -40.42 -33.84 14.28
C MET A 933 -41.04 -32.53 13.76
N ASN A 934 -40.26 -31.44 13.81
CA ASN A 934 -40.64 -30.19 13.15
C ASN A 934 -40.33 -30.25 11.66
N LYS A 935 -41.38 -30.42 10.85
CA LYS A 935 -41.32 -30.47 9.38
C LYS A 935 -40.56 -29.31 8.73
N ASP A 936 -40.60 -28.11 9.32
CA ASP A 936 -40.00 -26.90 8.74
C ASP A 936 -38.49 -26.85 8.96
N SER A 937 -37.95 -27.75 9.80
CA SER A 937 -36.49 -27.91 10.00
C SER A 937 -35.81 -28.80 8.95
N PHE A 938 -36.58 -29.48 8.09
CA PHE A 938 -36.06 -30.40 7.08
C PHE A 938 -35.96 -29.73 5.70
N SER A 939 -35.04 -30.25 4.89
CA SER A 939 -34.91 -29.95 3.47
C SER A 939 -34.35 -31.16 2.74
N ILE A 940 -34.36 -31.13 1.40
CA ILE A 940 -33.69 -32.15 0.57
C ILE A 940 -32.18 -32.26 0.83
N LEU A 941 -31.58 -31.25 1.50
CA LEU A 941 -30.17 -31.24 1.84
C LEU A 941 -29.89 -31.70 3.27
N SER A 942 -30.91 -31.88 4.11
CA SER A 942 -30.74 -32.24 5.54
C SER A 942 -29.95 -33.54 5.72
N PHE A 943 -30.09 -34.46 4.77
CA PHE A 943 -29.36 -35.72 4.71
C PHE A 943 -28.65 -35.87 3.37
N LEU A 944 -27.63 -36.72 3.33
CA LEU A 944 -26.95 -37.19 2.15
C LEU A 944 -27.10 -38.71 2.09
N VAL A 945 -27.48 -39.23 0.93
CA VAL A 945 -27.47 -40.67 0.66
C VAL A 945 -26.25 -40.96 -0.19
N ARG A 946 -25.34 -41.81 0.28
CA ARG A 946 -24.09 -42.08 -0.45
C ARG A 946 -24.39 -42.70 -1.81
N GLY A 947 -23.86 -42.10 -2.88
CA GLY A 947 -24.04 -42.57 -4.25
C GLY A 947 -25.39 -42.26 -4.89
N ARG A 948 -26.34 -41.64 -4.17
CA ARG A 948 -27.67 -41.27 -4.69
C ARG A 948 -28.00 -39.81 -4.36
N LYS A 949 -28.86 -39.17 -5.16
CA LYS A 949 -29.36 -37.81 -4.93
C LYS A 949 -30.78 -37.87 -4.37
N ILE A 950 -31.03 -37.16 -3.28
CA ILE A 950 -32.38 -36.94 -2.76
C ILE A 950 -33.10 -35.95 -3.68
N THR A 951 -34.28 -36.33 -4.15
CA THR A 951 -35.12 -35.54 -5.08
C THR A 951 -36.32 -34.91 -4.39
N ALA A 952 -36.81 -35.53 -3.32
CA ALA A 952 -37.91 -35.05 -2.51
C ALA A 952 -37.80 -35.60 -1.07
N TYR A 953 -38.51 -34.97 -0.15
CA TYR A 953 -38.73 -35.48 1.20
C TYR A 953 -40.17 -35.22 1.63
N THR A 954 -40.68 -36.01 2.58
CA THR A 954 -41.94 -35.78 3.27
C THR A 954 -41.76 -36.09 4.74
N MET A 955 -42.25 -35.22 5.62
CA MET A 955 -42.18 -35.37 7.08
C MET A 955 -43.60 -35.39 7.64
N GLU A 956 -44.02 -36.53 8.18
CA GLU A 956 -45.33 -36.71 8.83
C GLU A 956 -45.11 -37.24 10.25
N ASP A 957 -45.56 -36.47 11.25
CA ASP A 957 -45.39 -36.77 12.67
C ASP A 957 -43.95 -37.15 13.04
N ALA A 958 -43.68 -38.43 13.31
CA ALA A 958 -42.35 -38.96 13.65
C ALA A 958 -41.64 -39.63 12.47
N THR A 959 -42.18 -39.59 11.25
CA THR A 959 -41.68 -40.36 10.09
C THR A 959 -41.21 -39.45 8.95
N LEU A 960 -39.92 -39.53 8.62
CA LEU A 960 -39.31 -38.92 7.44
C LEU A 960 -39.26 -39.94 6.30
N THR A 961 -39.75 -39.55 5.13
CA THR A 961 -39.58 -40.30 3.89
C THR A 961 -38.73 -39.50 2.91
N LEU A 962 -37.62 -40.08 2.46
CA LEU A 962 -36.73 -39.52 1.44
C LEU A 962 -36.93 -40.26 0.12
N THR A 963 -37.02 -39.51 -0.99
CA THR A 963 -37.07 -40.09 -2.35
C THR A 963 -35.73 -39.90 -3.04
N ILE A 964 -35.09 -40.98 -3.47
CA ILE A 964 -33.80 -40.97 -4.16
C ILE A 964 -33.95 -41.15 -5.67
N ASN A 965 -32.95 -40.70 -6.43
CA ASN A 965 -32.90 -40.91 -7.88
C ASN A 965 -32.25 -42.25 -8.28
N GLY A 966 -32.46 -42.64 -9.54
CA GLY A 966 -31.87 -43.85 -10.14
C GLY A 966 -32.81 -45.04 -10.15
N ASP A 967 -32.25 -46.23 -10.43
CA ASP A 967 -32.97 -47.50 -10.41
C ASP A 967 -33.35 -47.89 -8.98
N GLU A 968 -34.46 -48.61 -8.83
CA GLU A 968 -34.94 -49.11 -7.53
C GLU A 968 -33.84 -49.89 -6.80
N LEU A 969 -33.75 -49.67 -5.49
CA LEU A 969 -32.86 -50.45 -4.63
C LEU A 969 -33.25 -51.92 -4.71
N VAL A 970 -32.26 -52.79 -4.90
CA VAL A 970 -32.48 -54.24 -4.90
C VAL A 970 -32.40 -54.78 -3.48
N GLU A 971 -33.13 -55.85 -3.19
CA GLU A 971 -33.09 -56.58 -1.91
C GLU A 971 -31.62 -56.85 -1.50
N ASP A 972 -31.30 -56.64 -0.23
CA ASP A 972 -29.95 -56.70 0.37
C ASP A 972 -28.96 -55.58 -0.05
N GLU A 973 -29.35 -54.58 -0.85
CA GLU A 973 -28.50 -53.41 -1.15
C GLU A 973 -28.26 -52.56 0.10
N LYS A 974 -27.00 -52.23 0.39
CA LYS A 974 -26.64 -51.35 1.50
C LYS A 974 -26.68 -49.88 1.10
N VAL A 975 -27.36 -49.07 1.91
CA VAL A 975 -27.49 -47.63 1.75
C VAL A 975 -26.93 -46.94 2.98
N GLU A 976 -26.02 -46.00 2.77
CA GLU A 976 -25.41 -45.18 3.82
C GLU A 976 -26.02 -43.77 3.82
N ILE A 977 -26.47 -43.31 4.98
CA ILE A 977 -27.06 -41.98 5.15
C ILE A 977 -26.27 -41.16 6.17
N GLU A 978 -25.87 -39.97 5.75
CA GLU A 978 -25.19 -38.99 6.60
C GLU A 978 -26.10 -37.79 6.83
N GLN A 979 -26.15 -37.27 8.06
CA GLN A 979 -26.80 -36.00 8.32
C GLN A 979 -25.85 -34.83 7.96
N ARG A 980 -26.38 -33.84 7.24
CA ARG A 980 -25.64 -32.65 6.80
C ARG A 980 -26.03 -31.39 7.54
N TYR A 981 -27.30 -31.28 7.92
CA TYR A 981 -27.84 -30.16 8.68
C TYR A 981 -28.65 -30.69 9.86
N THR A 982 -28.52 -30.01 11.00
CA THR A 982 -29.33 -30.29 12.19
C THR A 982 -30.81 -30.10 11.87
N VAL A 983 -31.63 -31.03 12.37
CA VAL A 983 -33.10 -30.97 12.28
C VAL A 983 -33.66 -30.95 13.69
N LEU A 984 -34.90 -30.50 13.86
CA LEU A 984 -35.51 -30.23 15.17
C LEU A 984 -36.75 -31.09 15.38
N ASP A 985 -37.02 -31.46 16.62
CA ASP A 985 -38.35 -31.94 17.01
C ASP A 985 -39.38 -30.78 17.13
N LYS A 986 -40.62 -31.10 17.49
CA LYS A 986 -41.67 -30.07 17.70
C LYS A 986 -41.44 -29.16 18.91
N ASN A 987 -40.70 -29.60 19.91
CA ASN A 987 -40.33 -28.82 21.09
C ASN A 987 -39.08 -27.97 20.87
N GLY A 988 -38.39 -28.18 19.73
CA GLY A 988 -37.21 -27.44 19.30
C GLY A 988 -35.89 -28.11 19.66
N ASN A 989 -35.89 -29.37 20.13
CA ASN A 989 -34.66 -30.07 20.50
C ASN A 989 -33.95 -30.59 19.25
N GLU A 990 -32.62 -30.58 19.31
CA GLU A 990 -31.78 -30.87 18.15
C GLU A 990 -31.58 -32.38 17.97
N PHE A 991 -31.92 -32.87 16.78
CA PHE A 991 -31.50 -34.18 16.33
C PHE A 991 -30.14 -34.09 15.63
N ASN A 992 -29.14 -34.77 16.18
CA ASN A 992 -27.84 -34.95 15.55
C ASN A 992 -27.48 -36.46 15.52
N LEU A 993 -27.39 -37.01 14.31
CA LEU A 993 -26.99 -38.38 14.02
C LEU A 993 -25.50 -38.55 14.40
N LYS A 994 -25.22 -39.44 15.37
CA LYS A 994 -23.85 -39.62 15.90
C LYS A 994 -22.92 -40.30 14.90
N ASP A 995 -23.44 -41.24 14.12
CA ASP A 995 -22.73 -42.06 13.14
C ASP A 995 -23.54 -42.18 11.83
N VAL A 996 -22.90 -42.63 10.76
CA VAL A 996 -23.59 -42.93 9.49
C VAL A 996 -24.66 -44.00 9.71
N LEU A 997 -25.87 -43.76 9.21
CA LEU A 997 -26.95 -44.73 9.28
C LEU A 997 -26.83 -45.70 8.09
N GLU A 998 -26.43 -46.94 8.36
CA GLU A 998 -26.44 -48.04 7.38
C GLU A 998 -27.81 -48.74 7.36
N ILE A 999 -28.45 -48.79 6.19
CA ILE A 999 -29.74 -49.44 5.97
C ILE A 999 -29.56 -50.52 4.91
N THR A 1000 -30.14 -51.69 5.12
CA THR A 1000 -30.21 -52.75 4.10
C THR A 1000 -31.60 -52.70 3.46
N ALA A 1001 -31.65 -52.66 2.12
CA ALA A 1001 -32.91 -52.59 1.39
C ALA A 1001 -33.71 -53.88 1.51
N GLU A 1002 -35.02 -53.73 1.76
CA GLU A 1002 -36.02 -54.82 1.84
C GLU A 1002 -36.64 -55.13 0.48
#